data_AF-A0A836XF65-F1
#
_entry.id   AF-A0A836XF65-F1
#
_cell.length_a   1.000
_cell.length_b   1.000
_cell.length_c   1.000
_cell.angle_alpha   90.00
_cell.angle_beta   90.00
_cell.angle_gamma   90.00
#
_symmetry.space_group_name_H-M   'P 1'
#
loop_
_entity.id
_entity.type
_entity.pdbx_description
1 polymer ?
#
loop_
_entity_poly.entity_id
_entity_poly.type
_entity_poly.pdbx_seq_one_letter_code
_entity_poly.pdbx_strand_id
1 'polypeptide(L)'
;MSAEVDQEAPRADDERPNSGLREGNITHADVNAALRTHHKTVIFGQQTRLRDGVLLDDEKLERFHAGHDLVKFFYGGVRQLPEYLLDALLDWGISVTLVKSDDLLVFRHVREHQSFHVGRTRKTIYMPEKAIEEAADKGYDYWAISEVMIQEAWSLLDYHLLIELTRRAQQHFQRHYTLSHAFVRDQLMALNKHRKFSDAEPDNEFNEFFNHYAEQFYALDRDAAIGADPFVLVDSFFDEVLQRKWASNKRFEISRDLQYPTYYDIDRDIVHPTAFHIAEQRGVSIEPETVDEILHDMQDAVRFKVGMQGKTDTFLDMLIELGEPGIGGFLTLAWDEGEYFGGGYYPAVELKKKLQIWSTSPPDGQSGSISQDFARLLAKREGEQLDDLYRDFARIPFRQKRFLVLKLADLAGTSDIHQLSFEIGNATLYTNEDEGLLKGLADIIYDRYLQIDRDQADIENYLMGQLLKKLDRHPRYREVYVPQYEQLTGGRGLLLGEDIRPQVEALAGLIPDKPLRLSFDPQRLRSRLHRFEQLREENPNSTELLRLLAGIFLRLDRSDNYDELVGKVRGLAEYAWPVCAEIVEQVGEKDRARADILRVARGLLREKGQSGGRDAGEKEWQWPSLVQSLYKVLGVEGAGHRDQALYWYVRQERKNKGDVLRGIEARGGEVPEAHRAIIALLFLGQAETPS
;
A
#
# COMPACT_ATOMS: atom_id res chain seq x y z
N MET A 1 -28.75 -6.78 65.33
CA MET A 1 -27.91 -5.77 64.65
C MET A 1 -26.93 -6.56 63.81
N SER A 2 -27.37 -6.87 62.59
CA SER A 2 -26.65 -7.70 61.63
C SER A 2 -26.08 -6.73 60.61
N ALA A 3 -24.76 -6.70 60.49
CA ALA A 3 -24.06 -5.84 59.54
C ALA A 3 -24.51 -6.21 58.12
N GLU A 4 -25.04 -5.20 57.43
CA GLU A 4 -25.24 -5.23 55.98
C GLU A 4 -23.87 -5.44 55.34
N VAL A 5 -23.74 -6.55 54.62
CA VAL A 5 -22.63 -6.79 53.70
C VAL A 5 -22.92 -5.91 52.50
N ASP A 6 -22.14 -4.84 52.35
CA ASP A 6 -22.08 -4.03 51.14
C ASP A 6 -21.90 -4.97 49.93
N GLN A 7 -22.91 -4.97 49.05
CA GLN A 7 -22.80 -5.58 47.73
C GLN A 7 -21.81 -4.73 46.92
N GLU A 8 -20.62 -5.26 46.68
CA GLU A 8 -19.63 -4.68 45.78
C GLU A 8 -20.30 -4.29 44.45
N ALA A 9 -20.17 -3.01 44.08
CA ALA A 9 -20.46 -2.56 42.73
C ALA A 9 -19.70 -3.44 41.71
N PRO A 10 -20.29 -3.77 40.55
CA PRO A 10 -19.62 -4.61 39.57
C PRO A 10 -18.33 -3.92 39.08
N ARG A 11 -17.19 -4.59 39.27
CA ARG A 11 -15.86 -4.12 38.87
C ARG A 11 -15.84 -3.62 37.43
N ALA A 12 -15.09 -2.54 37.21
CA ALA A 12 -14.81 -1.96 35.89
C ALA A 12 -13.93 -2.85 35.00
N ASP A 13 -13.39 -3.94 35.54
CA ASP A 13 -12.43 -4.84 34.89
C ASP A 13 -13.12 -6.10 34.33
N ASP A 14 -13.97 -5.91 33.33
CA ASP A 14 -14.50 -7.04 32.55
C ASP A 14 -13.50 -7.41 31.45
N GLU A 15 -12.53 -8.29 31.78
CA GLU A 15 -11.45 -8.75 30.90
C GLU A 15 -11.89 -9.70 29.77
N ARG A 16 -13.21 -9.91 29.60
CA ARG A 16 -13.70 -10.80 28.55
C ARG A 16 -13.39 -10.27 27.15
N PRO A 17 -13.16 -11.18 26.18
CA PRO A 17 -12.96 -10.79 24.80
C PRO A 17 -14.12 -9.93 24.26
N ASN A 18 -13.78 -8.82 23.59
CA ASN A 18 -14.80 -7.98 22.97
C ASN A 18 -15.29 -8.63 21.68
N SER A 19 -16.58 -8.92 21.64
CA SER A 19 -17.25 -9.57 20.52
C SER A 19 -18.32 -8.65 19.93
N GLY A 20 -18.63 -8.85 18.65
CA GLY A 20 -19.38 -7.88 17.85
C GLY A 20 -18.60 -7.32 16.65
N LEU A 21 -19.29 -6.56 15.81
CA LEU A 21 -18.68 -5.83 14.71
C LEU A 21 -18.06 -4.53 15.25
N ARG A 22 -16.74 -4.38 15.04
CA ARG A 22 -15.95 -3.24 15.53
C ARG A 22 -14.80 -2.91 14.61
N GLU A 23 -14.41 -1.65 14.64
CA GLU A 23 -13.18 -1.12 14.08
C GLU A 23 -12.31 -0.59 15.24
N GLY A 24 -11.00 -0.78 15.16
CA GLY A 24 -10.05 -0.31 16.16
C GLY A 24 -10.14 -0.97 17.55
N ASN A 25 -9.50 -0.32 18.54
CA ASN A 25 -9.28 -0.87 19.88
C ASN A 25 -10.38 -0.49 20.89
N ILE A 26 -11.58 -1.01 20.67
CA ILE A 26 -12.68 -0.92 21.65
C ILE A 26 -12.61 -2.08 22.65
N THR A 27 -12.64 -1.78 23.95
CA THR A 27 -12.66 -2.83 25.01
C THR A 27 -14.07 -3.29 25.32
N HIS A 28 -14.21 -4.51 25.86
CA HIS A 28 -15.49 -5.05 26.30
C HIS A 28 -16.11 -4.24 27.46
N ALA A 29 -15.26 -3.66 28.31
CA ALA A 29 -15.69 -2.77 29.39
C ALA A 29 -16.32 -1.48 28.86
N ASP A 30 -15.73 -0.86 27.82
CA ASP A 30 -16.26 0.35 27.18
C ASP A 30 -17.67 0.11 26.64
N VAL A 31 -17.86 -0.99 25.92
CA VAL A 31 -19.17 -1.35 25.35
C VAL A 31 -20.20 -1.60 26.45
N ASN A 32 -19.84 -2.31 27.52
CA ASN A 32 -20.76 -2.52 28.63
C ASN A 32 -21.12 -1.23 29.38
N ALA A 33 -20.17 -0.29 29.52
CA ALA A 33 -20.45 1.02 30.08
C ALA A 33 -21.45 1.80 29.22
N ALA A 34 -21.26 1.78 27.90
CA ALA A 34 -22.23 2.37 26.97
C ALA A 34 -23.59 1.67 27.06
N LEU A 35 -23.64 0.34 27.01
CA LEU A 35 -24.91 -0.40 27.09
C LEU A 35 -25.66 -0.16 28.40
N ARG A 36 -25.00 0.16 29.51
CA ARG A 36 -25.70 0.49 30.78
C ARG A 36 -26.46 1.81 30.71
N THR A 37 -25.95 2.78 29.97
CA THR A 37 -26.49 4.16 29.94
C THR A 37 -27.58 4.35 28.89
N HIS A 38 -27.50 3.63 27.76
CA HIS A 38 -28.46 3.77 26.67
C HIS A 38 -29.81 3.12 26.99
N HIS A 39 -30.89 3.70 26.47
CA HIS A 39 -32.20 3.06 26.51
C HIS A 39 -32.21 1.84 25.59
N LYS A 40 -32.83 0.73 26.03
CA LYS A 40 -32.79 -0.56 25.32
C LYS A 40 -34.17 -1.15 25.19
N THR A 41 -34.43 -1.85 24.10
CA THR A 41 -35.73 -2.46 23.84
C THR A 41 -35.54 -3.78 23.12
N VAL A 42 -36.19 -4.83 23.61
CA VAL A 42 -36.10 -6.16 22.99
C VAL A 42 -36.98 -6.19 21.74
N ILE A 43 -36.38 -6.59 20.61
CA ILE A 43 -37.05 -6.68 19.30
C ILE A 43 -37.20 -8.13 18.80
N PHE A 44 -36.38 -9.07 19.31
CA PHE A 44 -36.49 -10.49 19.00
C PHE A 44 -36.14 -11.35 20.21
N GLY A 45 -36.79 -12.50 20.33
CA GLY A 45 -36.54 -13.47 21.39
C GLY A 45 -37.04 -13.01 22.76
N GLN A 46 -36.69 -13.77 23.79
CA GLN A 46 -36.98 -13.43 25.18
C GLN A 46 -35.74 -12.79 25.81
N GLN A 47 -35.91 -11.73 26.59
CA GLN A 47 -34.81 -11.20 27.40
C GLN A 47 -34.29 -12.31 28.32
N THR A 48 -33.06 -12.77 28.13
CA THR A 48 -32.44 -13.73 29.04
C THR A 48 -31.66 -13.00 30.11
N ARG A 49 -31.96 -13.35 31.37
CA ARG A 49 -31.43 -12.65 32.55
C ARG A 49 -30.38 -13.48 33.28
N LEU A 50 -29.78 -14.50 32.66
CA LEU A 50 -29.03 -15.51 33.40
C LEU A 50 -27.52 -15.29 33.33
N ARG A 51 -26.87 -15.13 34.49
CA ARG A 51 -25.44 -15.42 34.69
C ARG A 51 -25.35 -16.59 35.66
N ASP A 52 -24.73 -17.70 35.25
CA ASP A 52 -24.63 -18.92 36.08
C ASP A 52 -25.96 -19.50 36.59
N GLY A 53 -27.04 -19.29 35.82
CA GLY A 53 -28.38 -19.68 36.25
C GLY A 53 -29.02 -18.74 37.29
N VAL A 54 -28.34 -17.65 37.63
CA VAL A 54 -28.81 -16.58 38.52
C VAL A 54 -29.33 -15.40 37.70
N LEU A 55 -30.48 -14.86 38.11
CA LEU A 55 -31.11 -13.71 37.49
C LEU A 55 -30.28 -12.43 37.76
N LEU A 56 -29.89 -11.70 36.73
CA LEU A 56 -29.21 -10.41 36.85
C LEU A 56 -30.17 -9.33 37.34
N ASP A 57 -29.68 -8.45 38.21
CA ASP A 57 -30.41 -7.32 38.82
C ASP A 57 -30.49 -6.08 37.91
N ASP A 58 -30.58 -6.27 36.59
CA ASP A 58 -30.77 -5.17 35.63
C ASP A 58 -32.25 -4.88 35.30
N GLU A 59 -32.48 -3.68 34.74
CA GLU A 59 -33.80 -3.16 34.38
C GLU A 59 -34.53 -4.12 33.42
N LYS A 60 -35.82 -4.38 33.71
CA LYS A 60 -36.68 -5.14 32.78
C LYS A 60 -36.88 -4.30 31.54
N LEU A 61 -36.37 -4.78 30.40
CA LEU A 61 -36.44 -4.03 29.16
C LEU A 61 -37.86 -4.05 28.59
N GLU A 62 -38.27 -2.93 28.03
CA GLU A 62 -39.52 -2.84 27.29
C GLU A 62 -39.44 -3.69 26.02
N ARG A 63 -40.61 -4.15 25.56
CA ARG A 63 -40.75 -4.78 24.24
C ARG A 63 -41.15 -3.74 23.23
N PHE A 64 -40.53 -3.79 22.06
CA PHE A 64 -40.80 -2.81 21.01
C PHE A 64 -42.21 -3.00 20.45
N HIS A 65 -42.91 -1.90 20.19
CA HIS A 65 -44.25 -1.94 19.60
C HIS A 65 -44.21 -2.45 18.15
N ALA A 66 -44.96 -3.52 17.85
CA ALA A 66 -44.93 -4.23 16.55
C ALA A 66 -45.31 -3.38 15.32
N GLY A 67 -45.94 -2.22 15.52
CA GLY A 67 -46.35 -1.31 14.45
C GLY A 67 -45.25 -0.36 13.93
N HIS A 68 -44.09 -0.29 14.58
CA HIS A 68 -43.01 0.64 14.22
C HIS A 68 -42.28 0.20 12.95
N ASP A 69 -41.87 1.15 12.11
CA ASP A 69 -41.32 0.84 10.79
C ASP A 69 -39.96 0.12 10.87
N LEU A 70 -39.10 0.48 11.82
CA LEU A 70 -37.85 -0.26 12.10
C LEU A 70 -38.09 -1.71 12.51
N VAL A 71 -39.19 -2.00 13.23
CA VAL A 71 -39.55 -3.37 13.61
C VAL A 71 -40.00 -4.16 12.40
N LYS A 72 -40.80 -3.56 11.52
CA LYS A 72 -41.18 -4.19 10.24
C LYS A 72 -39.96 -4.48 9.38
N PHE A 73 -39.02 -3.53 9.32
CA PHE A 73 -37.77 -3.69 8.59
C PHE A 73 -36.93 -4.85 9.14
N PHE A 74 -36.70 -4.86 10.45
CA PHE A 74 -35.99 -5.94 11.13
C PHE A 74 -36.66 -7.32 10.90
N TYR A 75 -37.97 -7.43 11.07
CA TYR A 75 -38.68 -8.69 10.84
C TYR A 75 -38.74 -9.09 9.36
N GLY A 76 -38.62 -8.14 8.43
CA GLY A 76 -38.34 -8.42 7.03
C GLY A 76 -37.06 -9.23 6.88
N GLY A 77 -35.99 -8.85 7.60
CA GLY A 77 -34.71 -9.55 7.58
C GLY A 77 -34.76 -10.92 8.28
N VAL A 78 -35.44 -11.01 9.42
CA VAL A 78 -35.62 -12.29 10.12
C VAL A 78 -36.32 -13.32 9.23
N ARG A 79 -37.27 -12.91 8.38
CA ARG A 79 -37.96 -13.80 7.44
C ARG A 79 -37.06 -14.36 6.33
N GLN A 80 -35.90 -13.75 6.07
CA GLN A 80 -34.94 -14.26 5.09
C GLN A 80 -33.94 -15.26 5.68
N LEU A 81 -33.92 -15.43 7.01
CA LEU A 81 -33.05 -16.42 7.64
C LEU A 81 -33.52 -17.83 7.31
N PRO A 82 -32.59 -18.78 7.07
CA PRO A 82 -32.95 -20.19 6.98
C PRO A 82 -33.68 -20.67 8.23
N GLU A 83 -34.71 -21.51 8.05
CA GLU A 83 -35.57 -21.99 9.15
C GLU A 83 -34.76 -22.67 10.26
N TYR A 84 -33.79 -23.52 9.92
CA TYR A 84 -32.94 -24.20 10.90
C TYR A 84 -32.14 -23.22 11.78
N LEU A 85 -31.72 -22.08 11.22
CA LEU A 85 -30.97 -21.08 11.96
C LEU A 85 -31.91 -20.32 12.90
N LEU A 86 -33.09 -19.93 12.41
CA LEU A 86 -34.12 -19.29 13.24
C LEU A 86 -34.53 -20.18 14.42
N ASP A 87 -34.74 -21.46 14.17
CA ASP A 87 -35.05 -22.45 15.19
C ASP A 87 -33.92 -22.58 16.22
N ALA A 88 -32.66 -22.62 15.76
CA ALA A 88 -31.51 -22.64 16.66
C ALA A 88 -31.45 -21.40 17.56
N LEU A 89 -31.73 -20.20 17.03
CA LEU A 89 -31.78 -18.97 17.84
C LEU A 89 -32.85 -19.05 18.94
N LEU A 90 -34.04 -19.54 18.60
CA LEU A 90 -35.15 -19.68 19.56
C LEU A 90 -34.85 -20.74 20.61
N ASP A 91 -34.34 -21.90 20.19
CA ASP A 91 -33.95 -23.02 21.07
C ASP A 91 -32.88 -22.62 22.09
N TRP A 92 -31.87 -21.87 21.64
CA TRP A 92 -30.80 -21.38 22.52
C TRP A 92 -31.24 -20.18 23.38
N GLY A 93 -32.41 -19.61 23.11
CA GLY A 93 -32.91 -18.40 23.77
C GLY A 93 -32.12 -17.15 23.40
N ILE A 94 -31.60 -17.07 22.18
CA ILE A 94 -30.88 -15.90 21.69
C ILE A 94 -31.90 -14.78 21.48
N SER A 95 -31.59 -13.59 22.00
CA SER A 95 -32.41 -12.39 21.82
C SER A 95 -31.67 -11.32 21.05
N VAL A 96 -32.44 -10.42 20.43
CA VAL A 96 -31.91 -9.21 19.81
C VAL A 96 -32.50 -8.01 20.52
N THR A 97 -31.61 -7.14 21.00
CA THR A 97 -31.96 -5.92 21.72
C THR A 97 -31.52 -4.73 20.90
N LEU A 98 -32.49 -3.87 20.59
CA LEU A 98 -32.22 -2.56 20.01
C LEU A 98 -31.72 -1.63 21.10
N VAL A 99 -30.62 -0.95 20.83
CA VAL A 99 -30.02 0.07 21.68
C VAL A 99 -30.38 1.42 21.07
N LYS A 100 -31.25 2.17 21.75
CA LYS A 100 -31.69 3.48 21.30
C LYS A 100 -30.59 4.49 21.56
N SER A 101 -29.98 4.95 20.49
CA SER A 101 -28.90 5.92 20.49
C SER A 101 -28.89 6.62 19.14
N ASP A 102 -28.54 7.90 19.13
CA ASP A 102 -28.25 8.65 17.91
C ASP A 102 -26.85 8.29 17.34
N ASP A 103 -26.14 7.37 18.00
CA ASP A 103 -24.78 6.93 17.72
C ASP A 103 -24.71 5.41 17.45
N LEU A 104 -23.54 4.92 17.04
CA LEU A 104 -23.15 3.52 17.18
C LEU A 104 -23.05 3.16 18.68
N LEU A 105 -22.84 1.88 19.01
CA LEU A 105 -22.83 1.43 20.42
C LEU A 105 -21.72 2.12 21.21
N VAL A 106 -20.53 2.22 20.63
CA VAL A 106 -19.41 3.01 21.13
C VAL A 106 -18.78 3.69 19.94
N PHE A 107 -18.55 5.00 20.03
CA PHE A 107 -17.88 5.75 18.99
C PHE A 107 -16.82 6.65 19.63
N ARG A 108 -15.56 6.47 19.21
CA ARG A 108 -14.46 7.39 19.53
C ARG A 108 -14.09 8.20 18.31
N HIS A 109 -13.87 7.54 17.18
CA HIS A 109 -13.66 8.16 15.87
C HIS A 109 -14.05 7.22 14.73
N VAL A 110 -13.90 7.68 13.49
CA VAL A 110 -14.32 6.96 12.27
C VAL A 110 -13.69 5.57 12.08
N ARG A 111 -12.52 5.31 12.68
CA ARG A 111 -11.78 4.03 12.60
C ARG A 111 -11.62 3.35 13.98
N GLU A 112 -12.33 3.85 15.00
CA GLU A 112 -12.38 3.23 16.32
C GLU A 112 -13.80 3.34 16.90
N HIS A 113 -14.61 2.33 16.59
CA HIS A 113 -16.02 2.30 16.93
C HIS A 113 -16.56 0.85 17.02
N GLN A 114 -17.63 0.66 17.78
CA GLN A 114 -18.36 -0.60 17.92
C GLN A 114 -19.78 -0.42 17.40
N SER A 115 -20.17 -1.26 16.45
CA SER A 115 -21.45 -1.14 15.75
C SER A 115 -22.43 -2.23 16.10
N PHE A 116 -21.97 -3.43 16.42
CA PHE A 116 -22.82 -4.50 16.96
C PHE A 116 -22.10 -5.14 18.12
N HIS A 117 -22.80 -5.68 19.13
CA HIS A 117 -22.14 -6.33 20.25
C HIS A 117 -22.83 -7.63 20.65
N VAL A 118 -22.04 -8.62 21.02
CA VAL A 118 -22.53 -9.93 21.47
C VAL A 118 -22.37 -10.06 22.98
N GLY A 119 -23.49 -9.97 23.70
CA GLY A 119 -23.54 -10.24 25.12
C GLY A 119 -23.63 -11.73 25.40
N ARG A 120 -22.48 -12.41 25.46
CA ARG A 120 -22.37 -13.87 25.70
C ARG A 120 -23.14 -14.34 26.93
N THR A 121 -23.03 -13.64 28.05
CA THR A 121 -23.77 -14.01 29.27
C THR A 121 -25.27 -13.83 29.13
N ARG A 122 -25.71 -12.79 28.43
CA ARG A 122 -27.14 -12.47 28.26
C ARG A 122 -27.76 -13.11 27.01
N LYS A 123 -27.02 -13.95 26.29
CA LYS A 123 -27.45 -14.53 25.01
C LYS A 123 -28.08 -13.47 24.08
N THR A 124 -27.47 -12.29 24.01
CA THR A 124 -28.10 -11.12 23.37
C THR A 124 -27.18 -10.55 22.31
N ILE A 125 -27.75 -10.27 21.14
CA ILE A 125 -27.14 -9.43 20.11
C ILE A 125 -27.67 -8.01 20.32
N TYR A 126 -26.78 -7.07 20.58
CA TYR A 126 -27.09 -5.65 20.70
C TYR A 126 -26.90 -4.97 19.35
N MET A 127 -27.97 -4.35 18.86
CA MET A 127 -27.99 -3.60 17.61
C MET A 127 -28.31 -2.14 17.91
N PRO A 128 -27.51 -1.16 17.46
CA PRO A 128 -27.84 0.25 17.59
C PRO A 128 -28.99 0.59 16.64
N GLU A 129 -29.95 1.37 17.14
CA GLU A 129 -31.07 1.89 16.37
C GLU A 129 -30.60 2.63 15.13
N LYS A 130 -29.55 3.44 15.29
CA LYS A 130 -28.91 4.21 14.22
C LYS A 130 -28.48 3.36 13.01
N ALA A 131 -27.92 2.17 13.21
CA ALA A 131 -27.50 1.33 12.09
C ALA A 131 -28.69 0.76 11.30
N ILE A 132 -29.81 0.46 11.98
CA ILE A 132 -31.03 -0.03 11.33
C ILE A 132 -31.74 1.11 10.59
N GLU A 133 -31.79 2.29 11.19
CA GLU A 133 -32.32 3.51 10.56
C GLU A 133 -31.55 3.84 9.28
N GLU A 134 -30.23 3.88 9.33
CA GLU A 134 -29.38 4.18 8.17
C GLU A 134 -29.54 3.14 7.05
N ALA A 135 -29.70 1.86 7.40
CA ALA A 135 -30.00 0.82 6.43
C ALA A 135 -31.37 1.06 5.76
N ALA A 136 -32.40 1.36 6.56
CA ALA A 136 -33.75 1.59 6.05
C ALA A 136 -33.85 2.85 5.17
N ASP A 137 -33.25 3.96 5.62
CA ASP A 137 -33.31 5.27 4.94
C ASP A 137 -32.58 5.27 3.60
N LYS A 138 -31.46 4.55 3.51
CA LYS A 138 -30.73 4.36 2.24
C LYS A 138 -31.37 3.30 1.33
N GLY A 139 -32.49 2.70 1.75
CA GLY A 139 -33.27 1.76 0.95
C GLY A 139 -32.59 0.40 0.80
N TYR A 140 -31.78 -0.03 1.77
CA TYR A 140 -31.18 -1.37 1.74
C TYR A 140 -32.25 -2.44 1.81
N ASP A 141 -31.98 -3.59 1.16
CA ASP A 141 -32.82 -4.76 1.28
C ASP A 141 -32.79 -5.30 2.71
N TYR A 142 -33.90 -5.91 3.14
CA TYR A 142 -34.02 -6.57 4.44
C TYR A 142 -32.90 -7.59 4.70
N TRP A 143 -32.30 -8.16 3.65
CA TRP A 143 -31.15 -9.06 3.71
C TRP A 143 -29.98 -8.50 4.51
N ALA A 144 -29.73 -7.18 4.51
CA ALA A 144 -28.62 -6.57 5.26
C ALA A 144 -28.71 -6.87 6.77
N ILE A 145 -29.94 -6.96 7.32
CA ILE A 145 -30.16 -7.34 8.72
C ILE A 145 -29.91 -8.83 8.93
N SER A 146 -30.30 -9.67 7.97
CA SER A 146 -30.05 -11.12 8.01
C SER A 146 -28.56 -11.42 8.04
N GLU A 147 -27.73 -10.64 7.35
CA GLU A 147 -26.28 -10.80 7.35
C GLU A 147 -25.67 -10.59 8.73
N VAL A 148 -26.05 -9.51 9.42
CA VAL A 148 -25.61 -9.27 10.82
C VAL A 148 -26.10 -10.39 11.72
N MET A 149 -27.36 -10.79 11.57
CA MET A 149 -27.92 -11.88 12.37
C MET A 149 -27.14 -13.18 12.17
N ILE A 150 -26.79 -13.54 10.94
CA ILE A 150 -25.97 -14.73 10.67
C ILE A 150 -24.58 -14.55 11.28
N GLN A 151 -23.90 -13.43 11.04
CA GLN A 151 -22.54 -13.21 11.51
C GLN A 151 -22.42 -13.21 13.03
N GLU A 152 -23.26 -12.42 13.71
CA GLU A 152 -23.18 -12.28 15.17
C GLU A 152 -23.80 -13.48 15.89
N ALA A 153 -24.86 -14.07 15.36
CA ALA A 153 -25.49 -15.20 16.03
C ALA A 153 -24.71 -16.50 15.85
N TRP A 154 -24.01 -16.71 14.73
CA TRP A 154 -23.28 -17.95 14.50
C TRP A 154 -22.19 -18.15 15.57
N SER A 155 -21.35 -17.14 15.78
CA SER A 155 -20.31 -17.18 16.83
C SER A 155 -20.91 -17.30 18.23
N LEU A 156 -22.09 -16.68 18.48
CA LEU A 156 -22.77 -16.79 19.77
C LEU A 156 -23.37 -18.19 20.01
N LEU A 157 -23.95 -18.81 18.98
CA LEU A 157 -24.45 -20.20 19.02
C LEU A 157 -23.32 -21.19 19.30
N ASP A 158 -22.18 -21.02 18.63
CA ASP A 158 -20.98 -21.82 18.87
C ASP A 158 -20.44 -21.65 20.28
N TYR A 159 -20.37 -20.41 20.76
CA TYR A 159 -19.96 -20.14 22.14
C TYR A 159 -20.87 -20.87 23.14
N HIS A 160 -22.19 -20.81 22.96
CA HIS A 160 -23.13 -21.49 23.86
C HIS A 160 -23.12 -23.02 23.73
N LEU A 161 -22.85 -23.54 22.53
CA LEU A 161 -22.62 -24.97 22.32
C LEU A 161 -21.42 -25.44 23.16
N LEU A 162 -20.33 -24.68 23.20
CA LEU A 162 -19.16 -24.96 24.05
C LEU A 162 -19.49 -24.85 25.54
N ILE A 163 -20.22 -23.80 25.96
CA ILE A 163 -20.61 -23.63 27.37
C ILE A 163 -21.42 -24.83 27.87
N GLU A 164 -22.39 -25.30 27.08
CA GLU A 164 -23.22 -26.43 27.49
C GLU A 164 -22.44 -27.75 27.44
N LEU A 165 -21.53 -27.92 26.49
CA LEU A 165 -20.61 -29.06 26.48
C LEU A 165 -19.69 -29.05 27.71
N THR A 166 -19.16 -27.89 28.10
CA THR A 166 -18.37 -27.71 29.33
C THR A 166 -19.19 -28.07 30.57
N ARG A 167 -20.45 -27.66 30.66
CA ARG A 167 -21.33 -28.05 31.78
C ARG A 167 -21.56 -29.57 31.84
N ARG A 168 -21.78 -30.21 30.68
CA ARG A 168 -21.91 -31.68 30.62
C ARG A 168 -20.60 -32.38 31.00
N ALA A 169 -19.46 -31.84 30.58
CA ALA A 169 -18.14 -32.32 30.98
C ALA A 169 -17.92 -32.19 32.50
N GLN A 170 -18.25 -31.04 33.10
CA GLN A 170 -18.18 -30.83 34.55
C GLN A 170 -19.06 -31.83 35.31
N GLN A 171 -20.29 -32.06 34.86
CA GLN A 171 -21.17 -33.10 35.44
C GLN A 171 -20.58 -34.51 35.29
N HIS A 172 -19.94 -34.80 34.16
CA HIS A 172 -19.26 -36.07 33.94
C HIS A 172 -18.07 -36.24 34.88
N PHE A 173 -17.28 -35.18 35.08
CA PHE A 173 -16.12 -35.15 35.99
C PHE A 173 -16.47 -35.37 37.46
N GLN A 174 -17.72 -35.10 37.86
CA GLN A 174 -18.20 -35.49 39.20
C GLN A 174 -18.16 -37.00 39.43
N ARG A 175 -18.24 -37.81 38.36
CA ARG A 175 -18.32 -39.28 38.40
C ARG A 175 -17.15 -39.98 37.72
N HIS A 176 -16.40 -39.29 36.86
CA HIS A 176 -15.34 -39.84 36.03
C HIS A 176 -14.07 -38.96 36.08
N TYR A 177 -12.91 -39.55 35.79
CA TYR A 177 -11.63 -38.84 35.84
C TYR A 177 -11.25 -38.17 34.52
N THR A 178 -11.77 -38.64 33.39
CA THR A 178 -11.41 -38.19 32.04
C THR A 178 -12.64 -38.12 31.13
N LEU A 179 -12.53 -37.36 30.03
CA LEU A 179 -13.52 -37.34 28.96
C LEU A 179 -13.06 -38.25 27.82
N SER A 180 -13.90 -39.18 27.39
CA SER A 180 -13.59 -40.02 26.22
C SER A 180 -13.97 -39.30 24.92
N HIS A 181 -13.32 -39.67 23.81
CA HIS A 181 -13.68 -39.17 22.48
C HIS A 181 -15.17 -39.40 22.16
N ALA A 182 -15.68 -40.59 22.46
CA ALA A 182 -17.09 -40.92 22.26
C ALA A 182 -18.00 -39.99 23.09
N PHE A 183 -17.65 -39.74 24.36
CA PHE A 183 -18.42 -38.82 25.19
C PHE A 183 -18.46 -37.41 24.60
N VAL A 184 -17.30 -36.82 24.30
CA VAL A 184 -17.25 -35.43 23.78
C VAL A 184 -18.01 -35.32 22.47
N ARG A 185 -17.81 -36.27 21.54
CA ARG A 185 -18.48 -36.28 20.23
C ARG A 185 -19.99 -36.45 20.35
N ASP A 186 -20.45 -37.42 21.14
CA ASP A 186 -21.88 -37.71 21.30
C ASP A 186 -22.61 -36.58 22.03
N GLN A 187 -21.98 -35.98 23.04
CA GLN A 187 -22.55 -34.82 23.74
C GLN A 187 -22.61 -33.59 22.84
N LEU A 188 -21.55 -33.32 22.07
CA LEU A 188 -21.54 -32.23 21.11
C LEU A 188 -22.61 -32.44 20.03
N MET A 189 -22.74 -33.66 19.50
CA MET A 189 -23.77 -34.01 18.52
C MET A 189 -25.18 -33.79 19.06
N ALA A 190 -25.44 -34.23 20.30
CA ALA A 190 -26.73 -34.07 20.96
C ALA A 190 -27.07 -32.60 21.28
N LEU A 191 -26.07 -31.75 21.42
CA LEU A 191 -26.22 -30.32 21.69
C LEU A 191 -26.27 -29.46 20.42
N ASN A 192 -25.72 -29.94 19.31
CA ASN A 192 -25.63 -29.19 18.06
C ASN A 192 -27.03 -28.88 17.51
N LYS A 193 -27.28 -27.61 17.19
CA LYS A 193 -28.56 -27.12 16.66
C LYS A 193 -28.45 -26.46 15.30
N HIS A 194 -27.26 -26.02 14.91
CA HIS A 194 -27.08 -25.12 13.76
C HIS A 194 -26.01 -25.58 12.78
N ARG A 195 -25.02 -26.38 13.21
CA ARG A 195 -23.95 -26.85 12.31
C ARG A 195 -24.39 -28.04 11.48
N LYS A 196 -24.12 -27.99 10.18
CA LYS A 196 -24.42 -29.08 9.25
C LYS A 196 -23.59 -30.31 9.60
N PHE A 197 -24.27 -31.43 9.78
CA PHE A 197 -23.67 -32.75 9.99
C PHE A 197 -24.04 -33.69 8.84
N SER A 198 -23.06 -34.47 8.36
CA SER A 198 -23.26 -35.49 7.33
C SER A 198 -22.33 -36.66 7.58
N ASP A 199 -22.86 -37.88 7.72
CA ASP A 199 -22.06 -39.10 7.78
C ASP A 199 -21.38 -39.42 6.45
N ALA A 200 -21.89 -38.89 5.34
CA ALA A 200 -21.36 -39.13 4.00
C ALA A 200 -20.20 -38.21 3.62
N GLU A 201 -20.10 -37.04 4.25
CA GLU A 201 -19.08 -36.01 3.97
C GLU A 201 -18.23 -35.82 5.23
N PRO A 202 -17.03 -36.40 5.31
CA PRO A 202 -16.14 -36.25 6.48
C PRO A 202 -15.79 -34.79 6.76
N ASP A 203 -15.65 -33.99 5.72
CA ASP A 203 -15.33 -32.56 5.80
C ASP A 203 -16.61 -31.72 5.87
N ASN A 204 -17.29 -31.78 7.02
CA ASN A 204 -18.49 -30.99 7.30
C ASN A 204 -18.29 -30.03 8.49
N GLU A 205 -19.18 -29.04 8.62
CA GLU A 205 -19.11 -27.98 9.64
C GLU A 205 -19.02 -28.51 11.07
N PHE A 206 -19.71 -29.62 11.38
CA PHE A 206 -19.67 -30.24 12.69
C PHE A 206 -18.30 -30.87 12.96
N ASN A 207 -17.77 -31.65 12.01
CA ASN A 207 -16.49 -32.31 12.17
C ASN A 207 -15.34 -31.30 12.25
N GLU A 208 -15.38 -30.22 11.46
CA GLU A 208 -14.39 -29.14 11.54
C GLU A 208 -14.37 -28.50 12.94
N PHE A 209 -15.55 -28.19 13.48
CA PHE A 209 -15.70 -27.66 14.83
C PHE A 209 -15.21 -28.63 15.91
N PHE A 210 -15.62 -29.90 15.81
CA PHE A 210 -15.20 -30.94 16.74
C PHE A 210 -13.68 -31.11 16.74
N ASN A 211 -13.07 -31.23 15.56
CA ASN A 211 -11.62 -31.43 15.43
C ASN A 211 -10.82 -30.25 16.00
N HIS A 212 -11.35 -29.02 15.91
CA HIS A 212 -10.68 -27.85 16.48
C HIS A 212 -10.76 -27.81 18.01
N TYR A 213 -11.93 -28.05 18.61
CA TYR A 213 -12.11 -27.87 20.06
C TYR A 213 -11.93 -29.14 20.90
N ALA A 214 -12.00 -30.34 20.33
CA ALA A 214 -12.00 -31.59 21.11
C ALA A 214 -10.74 -31.74 21.98
N GLU A 215 -9.57 -31.37 21.46
CA GLU A 215 -8.30 -31.39 22.20
C GLU A 215 -8.34 -30.52 23.46
N GLN A 216 -9.02 -29.37 23.42
CA GLN A 216 -9.18 -28.50 24.59
C GLN A 216 -9.99 -29.19 25.69
N PHE A 217 -11.05 -29.94 25.31
CA PHE A 217 -11.84 -30.72 26.26
C PHE A 217 -11.06 -31.92 26.82
N TYR A 218 -10.22 -32.58 26.01
CA TYR A 218 -9.36 -33.67 26.50
C TYR A 218 -8.27 -33.17 27.46
N ALA A 219 -7.83 -31.92 27.28
CA ALA A 219 -6.84 -31.27 28.13
C ALA A 219 -7.40 -30.67 29.43
N LEU A 220 -8.73 -30.67 29.64
CA LEU A 220 -9.32 -30.12 30.86
C LEU A 220 -8.86 -30.92 32.09
N ASP A 221 -8.23 -30.22 33.04
CA ASP A 221 -7.95 -30.77 34.36
C ASP A 221 -9.25 -30.88 35.17
N ARG A 222 -9.51 -32.09 35.70
CA ARG A 222 -10.74 -32.38 36.44
C ARG A 222 -10.92 -31.47 37.64
N ASP A 223 -9.88 -31.32 38.45
CA ASP A 223 -9.97 -30.66 39.75
C ASP A 223 -10.13 -29.15 39.57
N ALA A 224 -9.50 -28.58 38.54
CA ALA A 224 -9.74 -27.21 38.11
C ALA A 224 -11.13 -27.01 37.47
N ALA A 225 -11.62 -27.98 36.69
CA ALA A 225 -12.84 -27.79 35.90
C ALA A 225 -14.14 -27.85 36.73
N ILE A 226 -14.27 -28.74 37.73
CA ILE A 226 -15.56 -28.98 38.44
C ILE A 226 -16.11 -27.73 39.14
N GLY A 227 -15.24 -26.86 39.66
CA GLY A 227 -15.63 -25.65 40.40
C GLY A 227 -15.50 -24.35 39.62
N ALA A 228 -14.97 -24.38 38.39
CA ALA A 228 -14.76 -23.19 37.59
C ALA A 228 -16.06 -22.73 36.90
N ASP A 229 -16.17 -21.42 36.69
CA ASP A 229 -17.22 -20.81 35.87
C ASP A 229 -17.06 -21.32 34.41
N PRO A 230 -18.10 -21.94 33.82
CA PRO A 230 -18.06 -22.38 32.42
C PRO A 230 -17.69 -21.28 31.43
N PHE A 231 -18.09 -20.04 31.69
CA PHE A 231 -17.74 -18.89 30.84
C PHE A 231 -16.24 -18.62 30.87
N VAL A 232 -15.62 -18.65 32.05
CA VAL A 232 -14.17 -18.47 32.21
C VAL A 232 -13.40 -19.59 31.52
N LEU A 233 -13.86 -20.85 31.64
CA LEU A 233 -13.22 -21.97 30.97
C LEU A 233 -13.28 -21.82 29.45
N VAL A 234 -14.46 -21.53 28.89
CA VAL A 234 -14.61 -21.38 27.43
C VAL A 234 -13.83 -20.17 26.92
N ASP A 235 -13.86 -19.04 27.63
CA ASP A 235 -13.11 -17.84 27.25
C ASP A 235 -11.59 -18.10 27.16
N SER A 236 -11.04 -19.04 27.93
CA SER A 236 -9.61 -19.37 27.87
C SER A 236 -9.17 -20.06 26.58
N PHE A 237 -10.09 -20.69 25.83
CA PHE A 237 -9.77 -21.42 24.59
C PHE A 237 -10.66 -21.05 23.40
N PHE A 238 -11.57 -20.08 23.54
CA PHE A 238 -12.43 -19.64 22.45
C PHE A 238 -11.66 -18.81 21.42
N ASP A 239 -11.43 -19.40 20.25
CA ASP A 239 -10.77 -18.74 19.10
C ASP A 239 -11.71 -17.76 18.38
N GLU A 240 -11.69 -16.48 18.73
CA GLU A 240 -12.53 -15.46 18.09
C GLU A 240 -12.26 -15.28 16.59
N VAL A 241 -11.00 -15.38 16.16
CA VAL A 241 -10.59 -15.15 14.78
C VAL A 241 -11.17 -16.23 13.87
N LEU A 242 -11.05 -17.49 14.30
CA LEU A 242 -11.63 -18.61 13.56
C LEU A 242 -13.16 -18.56 13.55
N GLN A 243 -13.77 -18.16 14.66
CA GLN A 243 -15.22 -18.03 14.78
C GLN A 243 -15.79 -16.97 13.84
N ARG A 244 -15.09 -15.84 13.68
CA ARG A 244 -15.42 -14.82 12.69
C ARG A 244 -15.29 -15.33 11.26
N LYS A 245 -14.24 -16.11 10.99
CA LYS A 245 -14.05 -16.74 9.68
C LYS A 245 -15.18 -17.71 9.34
N TRP A 246 -15.57 -18.57 10.27
CA TRP A 246 -16.70 -19.50 10.06
C TRP A 246 -18.02 -18.77 9.88
N ALA A 247 -18.29 -17.73 10.66
CA ALA A 247 -19.48 -16.90 10.50
C ALA A 247 -19.53 -16.21 9.12
N SER A 248 -18.38 -15.70 8.64
CA SER A 248 -18.27 -15.10 7.30
C SER A 248 -18.49 -16.12 6.19
N ASN A 249 -17.88 -17.31 6.29
CA ASN A 249 -18.10 -18.43 5.37
C ASN A 249 -19.57 -18.84 5.34
N LYS A 250 -20.23 -18.87 6.51
CA LYS A 250 -21.63 -19.25 6.60
C LYS A 250 -22.55 -18.23 5.94
N ARG A 251 -22.31 -16.93 6.19
CA ARG A 251 -22.99 -15.84 5.47
C ARG A 251 -22.83 -16.01 3.96
N PHE A 252 -21.61 -16.26 3.49
CA PHE A 252 -21.33 -16.46 2.07
C PHE A 252 -22.09 -17.66 1.49
N GLU A 253 -22.07 -18.81 2.16
CA GLU A 253 -22.82 -20.00 1.74
C GLU A 253 -24.33 -19.71 1.62
N ILE A 254 -24.94 -19.14 2.67
CA ILE A 254 -26.37 -18.83 2.68
C ILE A 254 -26.72 -17.81 1.58
N SER A 255 -25.90 -16.77 1.40
CA SER A 255 -26.12 -15.75 0.36
C SER A 255 -26.11 -16.37 -1.04
N ARG A 256 -25.16 -17.28 -1.30
CA ARG A 256 -25.05 -18.01 -2.57
C ARG A 256 -26.24 -18.94 -2.78
N ASP A 257 -26.59 -19.71 -1.77
CA ASP A 257 -27.63 -20.74 -1.86
C ASP A 257 -29.03 -20.13 -2.02
N LEU A 258 -29.29 -18.97 -1.39
CA LEU A 258 -30.53 -18.22 -1.51
C LEU A 258 -30.52 -17.19 -2.66
N GLN A 259 -29.43 -17.13 -3.43
CA GLN A 259 -29.24 -16.19 -4.55
C GLN A 259 -29.40 -14.72 -4.16
N TYR A 260 -29.05 -14.37 -2.93
CA TYR A 260 -29.03 -12.98 -2.50
C TYR A 260 -27.82 -12.26 -3.09
N PRO A 261 -27.97 -10.98 -3.49
CA PRO A 261 -26.85 -10.21 -3.99
C PRO A 261 -25.81 -10.02 -2.87
N THR A 262 -24.58 -10.47 -3.10
CA THR A 262 -23.44 -10.26 -2.18
C THR A 262 -22.86 -8.83 -2.24
N TYR A 263 -23.65 -7.85 -2.71
CA TYR A 263 -23.21 -6.46 -2.83
C TYR A 263 -23.20 -5.72 -1.50
N TYR A 264 -23.81 -6.28 -0.47
CA TYR A 264 -24.04 -5.62 0.80
C TYR A 264 -23.07 -6.12 1.85
N ASP A 265 -22.44 -5.17 2.53
CA ASP A 265 -21.62 -5.41 3.69
C ASP A 265 -21.95 -4.33 4.70
N ILE A 266 -22.83 -4.68 5.63
CA ILE A 266 -23.35 -3.76 6.66
C ILE A 266 -22.25 -2.97 7.38
N ASP A 267 -21.07 -3.56 7.53
CA ASP A 267 -19.94 -2.89 8.13
C ASP A 267 -19.44 -1.72 7.29
N ARG A 268 -19.18 -1.97 6.02
CA ARG A 268 -18.60 -0.97 5.12
C ARG A 268 -19.69 -0.08 4.50
N ASP A 269 -20.84 -0.60 4.13
CA ASP A 269 -21.87 0.15 3.40
C ASP A 269 -22.80 0.98 4.29
N ILE A 270 -22.98 0.58 5.56
CA ILE A 270 -23.90 1.25 6.48
C ILE A 270 -23.10 1.84 7.64
N VAL A 271 -22.37 1.01 8.38
CA VAL A 271 -21.68 1.40 9.61
C VAL A 271 -20.58 2.43 9.36
N HIS A 272 -19.66 2.19 8.42
CA HIS A 272 -18.55 3.11 8.14
C HIS A 272 -19.04 4.50 7.70
N PRO A 273 -19.89 4.65 6.67
CA PRO A 273 -20.47 5.95 6.30
C PRO A 273 -21.20 6.64 7.45
N THR A 274 -21.86 5.87 8.32
CA THR A 274 -22.51 6.40 9.52
C THR A 274 -21.48 6.94 10.51
N ALA A 275 -20.38 6.22 10.73
CA ALA A 275 -19.27 6.66 11.56
C ALA A 275 -18.66 7.99 11.04
N PHE A 276 -18.45 8.10 9.73
CA PHE A 276 -18.01 9.35 9.08
C PHE A 276 -19.00 10.49 9.29
N HIS A 277 -20.30 10.23 9.10
CA HIS A 277 -21.32 11.25 9.33
C HIS A 277 -21.36 11.73 10.79
N ILE A 278 -21.24 10.81 11.75
CA ILE A 278 -21.19 11.13 13.19
C ILE A 278 -19.93 11.97 13.51
N ALA A 279 -18.78 11.64 12.92
CA ALA A 279 -17.56 12.40 13.10
C ALA A 279 -17.70 13.84 12.60
N GLU A 280 -18.23 14.02 11.38
CA GLU A 280 -18.49 15.34 10.78
C GLU A 280 -19.41 16.19 11.67
N GLN A 281 -20.51 15.61 12.17
CA GLN A 281 -21.43 16.30 13.06
C GLN A 281 -20.78 16.73 14.38
N ARG A 282 -19.82 15.94 14.88
CA ARG A 282 -19.11 16.20 16.14
C ARG A 282 -17.85 17.04 15.98
N GLY A 283 -17.49 17.40 14.74
CA GLY A 283 -16.24 18.09 14.45
C GLY A 283 -14.99 17.27 14.81
N VAL A 284 -15.11 15.94 14.82
CA VAL A 284 -13.98 15.03 14.99
C VAL A 284 -13.24 14.95 13.66
N SER A 285 -11.90 14.95 13.69
CA SER A 285 -11.11 14.83 12.46
C SER A 285 -11.45 13.52 11.74
N ILE A 286 -11.72 13.63 10.44
CA ILE A 286 -11.95 12.49 9.54
C ILE A 286 -10.74 12.20 8.66
N GLU A 287 -9.78 13.12 8.59
CA GLU A 287 -8.58 12.94 7.77
C GLU A 287 -7.67 11.88 8.44
N PRO A 288 -7.15 10.91 7.67
CA PRO A 288 -6.23 9.94 8.22
C PRO A 288 -4.86 10.60 8.48
N GLU A 289 -4.26 10.34 9.65
CA GLU A 289 -2.97 10.93 10.03
C GLU A 289 -1.84 9.90 10.04
N THR A 290 -2.18 8.64 10.33
CA THR A 290 -1.21 7.55 10.41
C THR A 290 -1.22 6.67 9.16
N VAL A 291 -0.14 5.93 8.93
CA VAL A 291 -0.04 4.97 7.82
C VAL A 291 -1.20 3.98 7.86
N ASP A 292 -1.48 3.38 9.03
CA ASP A 292 -2.55 2.40 9.18
C ASP A 292 -3.92 2.98 8.81
N GLU A 293 -4.20 4.23 9.19
CA GLU A 293 -5.44 4.91 8.83
C GLU A 293 -5.54 5.21 7.33
N ILE A 294 -4.43 5.63 6.70
CA ILE A 294 -4.41 5.89 5.25
C ILE A 294 -4.63 4.60 4.48
N LEU A 295 -3.96 3.51 4.88
CA LEU A 295 -4.12 2.20 4.23
C LEU A 295 -5.54 1.66 4.41
N HIS A 296 -6.10 1.79 5.61
CA HIS A 296 -7.49 1.44 5.91
C HIS A 296 -8.46 2.18 4.97
N ASP A 297 -8.38 3.51 4.93
CA ASP A 297 -9.29 4.33 4.11
C ASP A 297 -9.10 4.12 2.61
N MET A 298 -7.88 3.80 2.19
CA MET A 298 -7.58 3.48 0.80
C MET A 298 -8.24 2.16 0.38
N GLN A 299 -8.22 1.13 1.23
CA GLN A 299 -8.92 -0.14 0.99
C GLN A 299 -10.45 0.06 0.92
N ASP A 300 -10.98 0.93 1.78
CA ASP A 300 -12.39 1.30 1.76
C ASP A 300 -12.77 2.04 0.47
N ALA A 301 -11.98 3.04 0.04
CA ALA A 301 -12.23 3.78 -1.22
C ALA A 301 -12.25 2.85 -2.45
N VAL A 302 -11.36 1.87 -2.47
CA VAL A 302 -11.31 0.81 -3.48
C VAL A 302 -12.60 -0.01 -3.50
N ARG A 303 -13.15 -0.35 -2.33
CA ARG A 303 -14.36 -1.15 -2.21
C ARG A 303 -15.59 -0.43 -2.76
N PHE A 304 -15.79 0.84 -2.40
CA PHE A 304 -17.02 1.57 -2.75
C PHE A 304 -17.10 2.02 -4.21
N LYS A 305 -15.99 2.02 -4.95
CA LYS A 305 -15.90 2.40 -6.38
C LYS A 305 -16.39 3.81 -6.74
N VAL A 306 -16.82 4.63 -5.77
CA VAL A 306 -17.26 6.02 -5.97
C VAL A 306 -16.10 6.96 -5.68
N GLY A 307 -15.67 7.72 -6.70
CA GLY A 307 -14.54 8.65 -6.55
C GLY A 307 -13.19 7.98 -6.26
N MET A 308 -13.08 6.67 -6.55
CA MET A 308 -11.93 5.82 -6.24
C MET A 308 -10.61 6.48 -6.65
N GLN A 309 -10.47 6.88 -7.92
CA GLN A 309 -9.23 7.46 -8.43
C GLN A 309 -8.81 8.72 -7.65
N GLY A 310 -9.72 9.68 -7.45
CA GLY A 310 -9.38 10.93 -6.75
C GLY A 310 -9.04 10.74 -5.28
N LYS A 311 -9.76 9.86 -4.57
CA LYS A 311 -9.48 9.54 -3.16
C LYS A 311 -8.18 8.75 -3.01
N THR A 312 -8.00 7.69 -3.80
CA THR A 312 -6.79 6.88 -3.76
C THR A 312 -5.57 7.70 -4.16
N ASP A 313 -5.65 8.58 -5.17
CA ASP A 313 -4.54 9.47 -5.52
C ASP A 313 -4.11 10.36 -4.35
N THR A 314 -5.06 10.87 -3.57
CA THR A 314 -4.79 11.67 -2.37
C THR A 314 -4.08 10.84 -1.31
N PHE A 315 -4.55 9.61 -1.05
CA PHE A 315 -3.90 8.70 -0.11
C PHE A 315 -2.50 8.30 -0.57
N LEU A 316 -2.28 8.07 -1.86
CA LEU A 316 -0.94 7.81 -2.40
C LEU A 316 -0.01 9.01 -2.17
N ASP A 317 -0.49 10.23 -2.36
CA ASP A 317 0.30 11.44 -2.06
C ASP A 317 0.65 11.54 -0.57
N MET A 318 -0.30 11.26 0.33
CA MET A 318 -0.05 11.22 1.78
C MET A 318 0.99 10.15 2.16
N LEU A 319 0.91 8.95 1.56
CA LEU A 319 1.90 7.89 1.80
C LEU A 319 3.29 8.30 1.30
N ILE A 320 3.39 8.96 0.14
CA ILE A 320 4.66 9.50 -0.35
C ILE A 320 5.21 10.54 0.63
N GLU A 321 4.37 11.46 1.12
CA GLU A 321 4.77 12.52 2.04
C GLU A 321 5.35 12.00 3.36
N LEU A 322 4.89 10.83 3.82
CA LEU A 322 5.42 10.16 5.01
C LEU A 322 6.79 9.51 4.76
N GLY A 323 7.17 9.27 3.50
CA GLY A 323 8.45 8.67 3.12
C GLY A 323 8.49 7.17 3.37
N GLU A 324 9.53 6.66 4.03
CA GLU A 324 9.70 5.22 4.27
C GLU A 324 8.49 4.56 4.95
N PRO A 325 7.92 5.09 6.04
CA PRO A 325 6.77 4.44 6.69
C PRO A 325 5.55 4.33 5.78
N GLY A 326 5.31 5.34 4.92
CA GLY A 326 4.16 5.32 4.01
C GLY A 326 4.38 4.40 2.81
N ILE A 327 5.55 4.47 2.17
CA ILE A 327 5.90 3.59 1.03
C ILE A 327 6.01 2.14 1.52
N GLY A 328 6.67 1.90 2.65
CA GLY A 328 6.75 0.59 3.30
C GLY A 328 5.37 0.06 3.68
N GLY A 329 4.52 0.89 4.28
CA GLY A 329 3.13 0.55 4.59
C GLY A 329 2.34 0.11 3.36
N PHE A 330 2.45 0.84 2.24
CA PHE A 330 1.82 0.44 0.98
C PHE A 330 2.24 -0.96 0.53
N LEU A 331 3.53 -1.30 0.63
CA LEU A 331 4.05 -2.62 0.23
C LEU A 331 3.46 -3.77 1.08
N THR A 332 3.01 -3.50 2.31
CA THR A 332 2.36 -4.52 3.17
C THR A 332 1.00 -4.97 2.65
N LEU A 333 0.35 -4.17 1.80
CA LEU A 333 -0.93 -4.53 1.19
C LEU A 333 -0.80 -5.67 0.17
N ALA A 334 0.43 -6.07 -0.17
CA ALA A 334 0.75 -7.11 -1.15
C ALA A 334 0.13 -6.86 -2.54
N TRP A 335 -0.18 -5.61 -2.86
CA TRP A 335 -0.68 -5.21 -4.16
C TRP A 335 0.41 -5.37 -5.22
N ASP A 336 0.04 -5.89 -6.39
CA ASP A 336 0.93 -5.97 -7.55
C ASP A 336 0.47 -5.00 -8.66
N GLU A 337 1.28 -4.85 -9.72
CA GLU A 337 0.95 -3.97 -10.85
C GLU A 337 -0.21 -4.51 -11.72
N GLY A 338 -0.64 -5.76 -11.50
CA GLY A 338 -1.77 -6.41 -12.16
C GLY A 338 -3.08 -6.40 -11.37
N GLU A 339 -3.05 -6.07 -10.08
CA GLU A 339 -4.23 -6.04 -9.22
C GLU A 339 -5.20 -4.92 -9.67
N TYR A 340 -6.32 -5.39 -10.22
CA TYR A 340 -7.35 -4.54 -10.83
C TYR A 340 -8.48 -4.29 -9.85
N PHE A 341 -8.68 -3.03 -9.47
CA PHE A 341 -9.74 -2.64 -8.53
C PHE A 341 -11.03 -2.18 -9.20
N GLY A 342 -11.08 -2.19 -10.55
CA GLY A 342 -12.21 -1.67 -11.32
C GLY A 342 -11.90 -0.35 -12.02
N GLY A 343 -12.58 -0.08 -13.13
CA GLY A 343 -12.48 1.22 -13.83
C GLY A 343 -11.14 1.51 -14.51
N GLY A 344 -10.22 0.56 -14.60
CA GLY A 344 -8.89 0.75 -15.22
C GLY A 344 -7.83 1.34 -14.28
N TYR A 345 -8.08 1.36 -12.97
CA TYR A 345 -7.18 1.95 -11.98
C TYR A 345 -6.29 0.89 -11.32
N TYR A 346 -4.98 1.16 -11.27
CA TYR A 346 -3.93 0.26 -10.76
C TYR A 346 -3.06 1.03 -9.73
N PRO A 347 -3.31 0.89 -8.42
CA PRO A 347 -2.67 1.69 -7.38
C PRO A 347 -1.13 1.62 -7.40
N ALA A 348 -0.56 0.44 -7.62
CA ALA A 348 0.90 0.26 -7.72
C ALA A 348 1.49 1.03 -8.92
N VAL A 349 0.79 1.01 -10.06
CA VAL A 349 1.21 1.75 -11.27
C VAL A 349 1.11 3.26 -11.04
N GLU A 350 0.07 3.74 -10.37
CA GLU A 350 -0.10 5.17 -10.07
C GLU A 350 0.91 5.65 -9.02
N LEU A 351 1.19 4.86 -7.98
CA LEU A 351 2.24 5.16 -7.02
C LEU A 351 3.61 5.25 -7.70
N LYS A 352 3.94 4.29 -8.58
CA LYS A 352 5.17 4.31 -9.39
C LYS A 352 5.30 5.58 -10.23
N LYS A 353 4.23 5.99 -10.92
CA LYS A 353 4.19 7.24 -11.69
C LYS A 353 4.44 8.47 -10.80
N LYS A 354 3.78 8.54 -9.64
CA LYS A 354 3.94 9.64 -8.68
C LYS A 354 5.38 9.71 -8.14
N LEU A 355 5.99 8.57 -7.80
CA LEU A 355 7.40 8.50 -7.39
C LEU A 355 8.34 9.01 -8.50
N GLN A 356 8.06 8.66 -9.77
CA GLN A 356 8.86 9.12 -10.92
C GLN A 356 8.81 10.64 -11.12
N ILE A 357 7.67 11.28 -10.85
CA ILE A 357 7.53 12.75 -10.91
C ILE A 357 8.54 13.42 -9.95
N TRP A 358 8.69 12.85 -8.76
CA TRP A 358 9.57 13.36 -7.71
C TRP A 358 11.05 12.99 -7.85
N SER A 359 11.46 12.42 -8.99
CA SER A 359 12.82 11.93 -9.19
C SER A 359 13.51 12.49 -10.42
N THR A 360 14.79 12.85 -10.30
CA THR A 360 15.69 13.14 -11.45
C THR A 360 16.24 11.89 -12.13
N SER A 361 15.94 10.69 -11.60
CA SER A 361 16.39 9.43 -12.18
C SER A 361 15.82 9.20 -13.60
N PRO A 362 16.42 8.30 -14.40
CA PRO A 362 15.91 7.93 -15.71
C PRO A 362 14.41 7.57 -15.69
N PRO A 363 13.69 7.69 -16.81
CA PRO A 363 12.27 7.36 -16.89
C PRO A 363 12.01 5.87 -16.69
N ASP A 364 10.74 5.51 -16.48
CA ASP A 364 10.28 4.14 -16.33
C ASP A 364 10.76 3.24 -17.51
N GLY A 365 11.14 2.01 -17.19
CA GLY A 365 11.76 1.05 -18.12
C GLY A 365 13.25 1.29 -18.42
N GLN A 366 13.90 2.26 -17.77
CA GLN A 366 15.36 2.45 -17.85
C GLN A 366 16.07 2.02 -16.56
N SER A 367 17.27 1.48 -16.74
CA SER A 367 18.15 1.06 -15.63
C SER A 367 18.53 2.27 -14.77
N GLY A 368 18.47 2.10 -13.45
CA GLY A 368 18.74 3.14 -12.46
C GLY A 368 17.58 4.09 -12.20
N SER A 369 16.41 3.91 -12.83
CA SER A 369 15.20 4.68 -12.51
C SER A 369 14.69 4.41 -11.09
N ILE A 370 13.93 5.35 -10.52
CA ILE A 370 13.21 5.14 -9.26
C ILE A 370 12.08 4.12 -9.42
N SER A 371 11.47 4.09 -10.61
CA SER A 371 10.44 3.12 -10.98
C SER A 371 10.97 1.68 -10.89
N GLN A 372 12.22 1.46 -11.29
CA GLN A 372 12.88 0.16 -11.17
C GLN A 372 13.12 -0.23 -9.71
N ASP A 373 13.55 0.69 -8.84
CA ASP A 373 13.73 0.40 -7.42
C ASP A 373 12.40 0.04 -6.74
N PHE A 374 11.34 0.78 -7.07
CA PHE A 374 10.00 0.52 -6.55
C PHE A 374 9.44 -0.84 -7.02
N ALA A 375 9.60 -1.18 -8.30
CA ALA A 375 9.20 -2.49 -8.83
C ALA A 375 9.92 -3.65 -8.12
N ARG A 376 11.19 -3.46 -7.73
CA ARG A 376 11.94 -4.46 -6.95
C ARG A 376 11.42 -4.62 -5.53
N LEU A 377 11.03 -3.51 -4.89
CA LEU A 377 10.41 -3.54 -3.56
C LEU A 377 9.05 -4.25 -3.60
N LEU A 378 8.25 -4.02 -4.64
CA LEU A 378 7.00 -4.78 -4.87
C LEU A 378 7.28 -6.28 -5.06
N ALA A 379 8.32 -6.61 -5.81
CA ALA A 379 8.73 -7.99 -6.09
C ALA A 379 9.65 -8.60 -5.01
N LYS A 380 9.68 -8.07 -3.77
CA LYS A 380 10.63 -8.47 -2.71
C LYS A 380 10.79 -9.98 -2.55
N ARG A 381 9.67 -10.71 -2.41
CA ARG A 381 9.70 -12.17 -2.22
C ARG A 381 10.30 -12.90 -3.42
N GLU A 382 10.05 -12.40 -4.64
CA GLU A 382 10.66 -12.94 -5.84
C GLU A 382 12.15 -12.60 -5.88
N GLY A 383 12.54 -11.38 -5.50
CA GLY A 383 13.94 -10.93 -5.41
C GLY A 383 14.78 -11.78 -4.47
N GLU A 384 14.30 -12.05 -3.24
CA GLU A 384 14.97 -12.92 -2.27
C GLU A 384 15.17 -14.34 -2.80
N GLN A 385 14.12 -14.93 -3.40
CA GLN A 385 14.18 -16.26 -4.00
C GLN A 385 15.16 -16.32 -5.18
N LEU A 386 15.20 -15.28 -6.01
CA LEU A 386 16.14 -15.20 -7.13
C LEU A 386 17.59 -15.02 -6.66
N ASP A 387 17.82 -14.28 -5.57
CA ASP A 387 19.15 -14.14 -4.98
C ASP A 387 19.68 -15.47 -4.43
N ASP A 388 18.84 -16.21 -3.70
CA ASP A 388 19.18 -17.55 -3.21
C ASP A 388 19.51 -18.51 -4.37
N LEU A 389 18.66 -18.54 -5.40
CA LEU A 389 18.89 -19.36 -6.59
C LEU A 389 20.17 -18.95 -7.35
N TYR A 390 20.51 -17.67 -7.35
CA TYR A 390 21.73 -17.15 -7.96
C TYR A 390 22.99 -17.48 -7.13
N ARG A 391 22.92 -17.44 -5.80
CA ARG A 391 24.03 -17.88 -4.93
C ARG A 391 24.31 -19.38 -5.10
N ASP A 392 23.26 -20.18 -5.25
CA ASP A 392 23.35 -21.62 -5.50
C ASP A 392 23.33 -21.98 -7.00
N PHE A 393 23.69 -21.05 -7.90
CA PHE A 393 23.59 -21.22 -9.36
C PHE A 393 24.22 -22.52 -9.88
N ALA A 394 25.36 -22.94 -9.31
CA ALA A 394 26.04 -24.17 -9.71
C ALA A 394 25.24 -25.44 -9.38
N ARG A 395 24.41 -25.40 -8.34
CA ARG A 395 23.69 -26.55 -7.76
C ARG A 395 22.26 -26.69 -8.29
N ILE A 396 21.69 -25.64 -8.87
CA ILE A 396 20.32 -25.69 -9.40
C ILE A 396 20.25 -26.44 -10.76
N PRO A 397 19.15 -27.15 -11.07
CA PRO A 397 18.95 -27.79 -12.38
C PRO A 397 19.05 -26.81 -13.55
N PHE A 398 19.57 -27.28 -14.70
CA PHE A 398 19.78 -26.43 -15.89
C PHE A 398 18.54 -25.65 -16.35
N ARG A 399 17.34 -26.26 -16.31
CA ARG A 399 16.08 -25.57 -16.63
C ARG A 399 15.80 -24.39 -15.69
N GLN A 400 16.14 -24.52 -14.41
CA GLN A 400 16.02 -23.45 -13.43
C GLN A 400 17.07 -22.36 -13.65
N LYS A 401 18.30 -22.69 -14.08
CA LYS A 401 19.32 -21.69 -14.46
C LYS A 401 18.81 -20.74 -15.54
N ARG A 402 18.21 -21.27 -16.61
CA ARG A 402 17.61 -20.45 -17.68
C ARG A 402 16.43 -19.62 -17.18
N PHE A 403 15.55 -20.22 -16.38
CA PHE A 403 14.42 -19.48 -15.78
C PHE A 403 14.90 -18.33 -14.90
N LEU A 404 15.93 -18.57 -14.07
CA LEU A 404 16.56 -17.57 -13.23
C LEU A 404 17.11 -16.40 -14.06
N VAL A 405 17.88 -16.66 -15.13
CA VAL A 405 18.40 -15.58 -15.99
C VAL A 405 17.27 -14.75 -16.61
N LEU A 406 16.21 -15.39 -17.09
CA LEU A 406 15.04 -14.69 -17.64
C LEU A 406 14.32 -13.85 -16.58
N LYS A 407 14.16 -14.38 -15.36
CA LYS A 407 13.56 -13.66 -14.24
C LYS A 407 14.42 -12.51 -13.72
N LEU A 408 15.74 -12.68 -13.71
CA LEU A 408 16.66 -11.58 -13.40
C LEU A 408 16.61 -10.49 -14.48
N ALA A 409 16.49 -10.85 -15.76
CA ALA A 409 16.29 -9.89 -16.85
C ALA A 409 14.95 -9.16 -16.73
N ASP A 410 13.91 -9.85 -16.25
CA ASP A 410 12.59 -9.31 -15.94
C ASP A 410 12.64 -8.26 -14.84
N LEU A 411 13.23 -8.63 -13.70
CA LEU A 411 13.43 -7.75 -12.56
C LEU A 411 14.37 -6.56 -12.87
N ALA A 412 15.27 -6.74 -13.84
CA ALA A 412 16.14 -5.68 -14.32
C ALA A 412 15.38 -4.59 -15.10
N GLY A 413 14.14 -4.80 -15.54
CA GLY A 413 13.28 -3.75 -16.09
C GLY A 413 13.91 -2.91 -17.22
N THR A 414 14.87 -3.46 -17.96
CA THR A 414 15.58 -2.77 -19.03
C THR A 414 14.73 -2.73 -20.29
N SER A 415 14.80 -1.65 -21.09
CA SER A 415 14.16 -1.57 -22.41
C SER A 415 14.57 -2.71 -23.35
N ASP A 416 15.71 -3.36 -23.08
CA ASP A 416 16.23 -4.49 -23.85
C ASP A 416 15.75 -5.86 -23.34
N ILE A 417 14.87 -5.92 -22.34
CA ILE A 417 14.39 -7.16 -21.70
C ILE A 417 13.85 -8.18 -22.71
N HIS A 418 13.03 -7.72 -23.66
CA HIS A 418 12.45 -8.57 -24.68
C HIS A 418 13.53 -9.07 -25.64
N GLN A 419 14.50 -8.22 -26.00
CA GLN A 419 15.62 -8.61 -26.84
C GLN A 419 16.51 -9.62 -26.11
N LEU A 420 16.86 -9.37 -24.86
CA LEU A 420 17.64 -10.28 -24.01
C LEU A 420 16.97 -11.64 -23.88
N SER A 421 15.67 -11.66 -23.56
CA SER A 421 14.88 -12.88 -23.47
C SER A 421 14.87 -13.66 -24.80
N PHE A 422 14.78 -12.94 -25.92
CA PHE A 422 14.82 -13.52 -27.25
C PHE A 422 16.21 -14.08 -27.61
N GLU A 423 17.29 -13.36 -27.31
CA GLU A 423 18.67 -13.86 -27.53
C GLU A 423 18.99 -15.06 -26.65
N ILE A 424 18.61 -15.05 -25.36
CA ILE A 424 18.77 -16.21 -24.47
C ILE A 424 18.06 -17.42 -25.05
N GLY A 425 16.85 -17.24 -25.59
CA GLY A 425 16.10 -18.31 -26.24
C GLY A 425 16.78 -18.88 -27.50
N ASN A 426 17.47 -18.03 -28.27
CA ASN A 426 18.11 -18.43 -29.53
C ASN A 426 19.55 -18.95 -29.36
N ALA A 427 20.27 -18.48 -28.34
CA ALA A 427 21.68 -18.80 -28.12
C ALA A 427 21.87 -20.14 -27.36
N THR A 428 20.90 -20.55 -26.53
CA THR A 428 21.01 -21.80 -25.75
C THR A 428 20.57 -23.03 -26.56
N LEU A 429 21.38 -24.09 -26.56
CA LEU A 429 21.07 -25.39 -27.18
C LEU A 429 20.63 -26.46 -26.17
N TYR A 430 20.47 -26.09 -24.90
CA TYR A 430 20.16 -26.97 -23.77
C TYR A 430 21.25 -28.01 -23.49
N THR A 431 22.52 -27.61 -23.59
CA THR A 431 23.67 -28.48 -23.29
C THR A 431 24.48 -27.96 -22.09
N ASN A 432 25.37 -28.78 -21.54
CA ASN A 432 26.26 -28.36 -20.44
C ASN A 432 27.24 -27.23 -20.85
N GLU A 433 27.43 -27.00 -22.16
CA GLU A 433 28.26 -25.92 -22.69
C GLU A 433 27.59 -24.54 -22.53
N ASP A 434 26.26 -24.51 -22.38
CA ASP A 434 25.48 -23.28 -22.15
C ASP A 434 25.59 -22.76 -20.70
N GLU A 435 26.15 -23.54 -19.77
CA GLU A 435 26.20 -23.17 -18.35
C GLU A 435 27.05 -21.91 -18.12
N GLY A 436 28.20 -21.81 -18.79
CA GLY A 436 29.04 -20.61 -18.72
C GLY A 436 28.37 -19.38 -19.33
N LEU A 437 27.60 -19.55 -20.42
CA LEU A 437 26.81 -18.48 -21.02
C LEU A 437 25.73 -17.98 -20.04
N LEU A 438 24.95 -18.90 -19.46
CA LEU A 438 23.88 -18.55 -18.53
C LEU A 438 24.41 -17.92 -17.24
N LYS A 439 25.52 -18.43 -16.68
CA LYS A 439 26.15 -17.83 -15.50
C LYS A 439 26.70 -16.44 -15.82
N GLY A 440 27.42 -16.28 -16.93
CA GLY A 440 27.93 -14.97 -17.34
C GLY A 440 26.83 -13.95 -17.61
N LEU A 441 25.70 -14.36 -18.19
CA LEU A 441 24.54 -13.48 -18.37
C LEU A 441 23.91 -13.11 -17.02
N ALA A 442 23.74 -14.08 -16.11
CA ALA A 442 23.27 -13.81 -14.75
C ALA A 442 24.18 -12.80 -14.04
N ASP A 443 25.51 -12.98 -14.13
CA ASP A 443 26.50 -12.08 -13.51
C ASP A 443 26.39 -10.65 -14.06
N ILE A 444 26.29 -10.51 -15.39
CA ILE A 444 26.15 -9.21 -16.04
C ILE A 444 24.81 -8.54 -15.65
N ILE A 445 23.70 -9.30 -15.68
CA ILE A 445 22.38 -8.76 -15.31
C ILE A 445 22.41 -8.33 -13.85
N TYR A 446 22.95 -9.16 -12.96
CA TYR A 446 23.03 -8.87 -11.54
C TYR A 446 23.91 -7.65 -11.25
N ASP A 447 25.12 -7.59 -11.80
CA ASP A 447 26.09 -6.53 -11.47
C ASP A 447 25.82 -5.21 -12.18
N ARG A 448 25.38 -5.28 -13.45
CA ARG A 448 25.30 -4.10 -14.31
C ARG A 448 23.88 -3.54 -14.43
N TYR A 449 22.86 -4.39 -14.34
CA TYR A 449 21.46 -3.96 -14.45
C TYR A 449 20.75 -3.93 -13.10
N LEU A 450 20.97 -4.93 -12.25
CA LEU A 450 20.41 -4.93 -10.90
C LEU A 450 21.16 -3.96 -9.99
N GLN A 451 22.49 -3.88 -10.09
CA GLN A 451 23.32 -2.97 -9.24
C GLN A 451 23.03 -3.15 -7.74
N ILE A 452 22.66 -4.37 -7.34
CA ILE A 452 22.44 -4.73 -5.94
C ILE A 452 23.82 -5.02 -5.35
N ASP A 453 24.13 -4.32 -4.26
CA ASP A 453 25.35 -4.58 -3.50
C ASP A 453 25.22 -5.94 -2.80
N ARG A 454 25.99 -6.91 -3.29
CA ARG A 454 25.94 -8.33 -2.89
C ARG A 454 26.27 -8.55 -1.41
N ASP A 455 26.95 -7.60 -0.79
CA ASP A 455 27.40 -7.69 0.60
C ASP A 455 26.38 -7.08 1.58
N GLN A 456 25.26 -6.54 1.10
CA GLN A 456 24.20 -6.01 1.96
C GLN A 456 23.37 -7.15 2.56
N ALA A 457 23.42 -7.27 3.89
CA ALA A 457 22.64 -8.27 4.62
C ALA A 457 21.13 -7.95 4.66
N ASP A 458 20.77 -6.68 4.45
CA ASP A 458 19.39 -6.18 4.46
C ASP A 458 19.07 -5.48 3.13
N ILE A 459 18.65 -6.30 2.16
CA ILE A 459 18.36 -5.85 0.79
C ILE A 459 17.15 -4.89 0.78
N GLU A 460 16.18 -5.09 1.68
CA GLU A 460 14.98 -4.26 1.76
C GLU A 460 15.32 -2.83 2.17
N ASN A 461 16.04 -2.66 3.28
CA ASN A 461 16.47 -1.34 3.73
C ASN A 461 17.42 -0.67 2.73
N TYR A 462 18.26 -1.46 2.04
CA TYR A 462 19.09 -0.95 0.96
C TYR A 462 18.26 -0.40 -0.21
N LEU A 463 17.31 -1.19 -0.73
CA LEU A 463 16.46 -0.78 -1.86
C LEU A 463 15.55 0.40 -1.50
N MET A 464 14.96 0.38 -0.30
CA MET A 464 14.21 1.51 0.23
C MET A 464 15.10 2.76 0.32
N GLY A 465 16.32 2.63 0.83
CA GLY A 465 17.30 3.72 0.85
C GLY A 465 17.62 4.27 -0.55
N GLN A 466 17.80 3.41 -1.57
CA GLN A 466 18.01 3.88 -2.95
C GLN A 466 16.80 4.64 -3.49
N LEU A 467 15.58 4.16 -3.21
CA LEU A 467 14.36 4.82 -3.59
C LEU A 467 14.24 6.21 -2.93
N LEU A 468 14.41 6.31 -1.61
CA LEU A 468 14.35 7.58 -0.89
C LEU A 468 15.40 8.57 -1.41
N LYS A 469 16.63 8.09 -1.68
CA LYS A 469 17.70 8.92 -2.26
C LYS A 469 17.30 9.53 -3.60
N LYS A 470 16.50 8.83 -4.40
CA LYS A 470 16.03 9.26 -5.73
C LYS A 470 14.82 10.18 -5.68
N LEU A 471 14.22 10.49 -4.52
CA LEU A 471 13.11 11.45 -4.38
C LEU A 471 13.59 12.91 -4.26
N ASP A 472 14.66 13.24 -4.97
CA ASP A 472 15.42 14.49 -4.84
C ASP A 472 14.67 15.75 -5.28
N ARG A 473 13.58 15.61 -6.03
CA ARG A 473 12.70 16.73 -6.39
C ARG A 473 11.63 17.02 -5.34
N HIS A 474 11.40 16.12 -4.38
CA HIS A 474 10.35 16.32 -3.39
C HIS A 474 10.64 17.56 -2.52
N PRO A 475 9.64 18.43 -2.23
CA PRO A 475 9.85 19.63 -1.40
C PRO A 475 10.49 19.30 -0.05
N ARG A 476 10.03 18.21 0.57
CA ARG A 476 10.51 17.71 1.87
C ARG A 476 11.73 16.77 1.79
N TYR A 477 12.43 16.69 0.65
CA TYR A 477 13.58 15.79 0.45
C TYR A 477 14.59 15.81 1.61
N ARG A 478 15.06 17.02 1.96
CA ARG A 478 16.07 17.20 3.03
C ARG A 478 15.51 17.01 4.44
N GLU A 479 14.23 17.28 4.64
CA GLU A 479 13.58 17.26 5.95
C GLU A 479 13.15 15.84 6.35
N VAL A 480 12.63 15.06 5.40
CA VAL A 480 12.01 13.76 5.65
C VAL A 480 12.88 12.64 5.11
N TYR A 481 13.21 12.66 3.81
CA TYR A 481 13.81 11.51 3.12
C TYR A 481 15.30 11.34 3.45
N VAL A 482 16.05 12.42 3.60
CA VAL A 482 17.48 12.35 3.96
C VAL A 482 17.67 11.76 5.36
N PRO A 483 16.98 12.22 6.43
CA PRO A 483 17.07 11.58 7.74
C PRO A 483 16.63 10.11 7.74
N GLN A 484 15.55 9.77 7.03
CA GLN A 484 15.10 8.38 6.89
C GLN A 484 16.14 7.52 6.15
N TYR A 485 16.74 8.03 5.07
CA TYR A 485 17.83 7.38 4.37
C TYR A 485 19.03 7.10 5.29
N GLU A 486 19.44 8.10 6.07
CA GLU A 486 20.55 7.97 7.01
C GLU A 486 20.24 6.91 8.08
N GLN A 487 19.00 6.87 8.57
CA GLN A 487 18.54 5.86 9.53
C GLN A 487 18.62 4.44 8.93
N LEU A 488 18.10 4.23 7.72
CA LEU A 488 18.10 2.93 7.04
C LEU A 488 19.51 2.44 6.69
N THR A 489 20.42 3.36 6.37
CA THR A 489 21.79 3.03 5.92
C THR A 489 22.83 3.03 7.04
N GLY A 490 22.40 3.12 8.30
CA GLY A 490 23.30 3.08 9.46
C GLY A 490 24.18 4.34 9.62
N GLY A 491 23.65 5.51 9.23
CA GLY A 491 24.29 6.81 9.41
C GLY A 491 25.20 7.25 8.25
N ARG A 492 25.08 6.64 7.06
CA ARG A 492 25.80 7.11 5.88
C ARG A 492 25.18 8.42 5.38
N GLY A 493 25.84 9.54 5.61
CA GLY A 493 25.38 10.85 5.14
C GLY A 493 25.40 10.99 3.62
N LEU A 494 24.39 11.66 3.06
CA LEU A 494 24.36 12.06 1.66
C LEU A 494 25.18 13.34 1.44
N LEU A 495 26.02 13.35 0.40
CA LEU A 495 26.70 14.58 -0.04
C LEU A 495 25.69 15.46 -0.79
N LEU A 496 25.02 16.33 -0.05
CA LEU A 496 24.07 17.29 -0.59
C LEU A 496 24.79 18.59 -0.97
N GLY A 497 24.53 19.11 -2.18
CA GLY A 497 24.93 20.47 -2.56
C GLY A 497 24.19 21.54 -1.73
N GLU A 498 24.44 22.82 -2.01
CA GLU A 498 23.64 23.91 -1.40
C GLU A 498 22.16 23.82 -1.85
N ASP A 499 21.21 24.13 -0.95
CA ASP A 499 19.80 24.20 -1.31
C ASP A 499 19.50 25.58 -1.87
N ILE A 500 19.43 25.70 -3.19
CA ILE A 500 19.15 26.99 -3.83
C ILE A 500 17.66 27.21 -4.06
N ARG A 501 16.78 26.24 -3.75
CA ARG A 501 15.32 26.36 -3.95
C ARG A 501 14.72 27.59 -3.23
N PRO A 502 15.03 27.87 -1.95
CA PRO A 502 14.52 29.07 -1.28
C PRO A 502 14.98 30.37 -1.96
N GLN A 503 16.21 30.38 -2.47
CA GLN A 503 16.76 31.52 -3.20
C GLN A 503 16.06 31.70 -4.55
N VAL A 504 15.83 30.61 -5.29
CA VAL A 504 15.11 30.63 -6.56
C VAL A 504 13.67 31.11 -6.38
N GLU A 505 12.96 30.65 -5.34
CA GLU A 505 11.59 31.11 -5.04
C GLU A 505 11.55 32.59 -4.67
N ALA A 506 12.45 33.04 -3.79
CA ALA A 506 12.53 34.44 -3.40
C ALA A 506 12.80 35.36 -4.59
N LEU A 507 13.65 34.93 -5.54
CA LEU A 507 13.93 35.69 -6.76
C LEU A 507 12.77 35.59 -7.77
N ALA A 508 12.17 34.41 -7.97
CA ALA A 508 11.03 34.23 -8.87
C ALA A 508 9.85 35.13 -8.48
N GLY A 509 9.62 35.35 -7.18
CA GLY A 509 8.61 36.28 -6.66
C GLY A 509 8.81 37.76 -7.05
N LEU A 510 9.98 38.13 -7.59
CA LEU A 510 10.25 39.49 -8.10
C LEU A 510 9.85 39.67 -9.57
N ILE A 511 9.42 38.61 -10.26
CA ILE A 511 8.95 38.68 -11.65
C ILE A 511 7.53 39.30 -11.66
N PRO A 512 7.30 40.43 -12.35
CA PRO A 512 5.99 41.08 -12.39
C PRO A 512 4.99 40.30 -13.26
N ASP A 513 3.68 40.39 -12.98
CA ASP A 513 2.60 39.64 -13.65
C ASP A 513 2.56 39.77 -15.19
N LYS A 514 3.02 40.90 -15.74
CA LYS A 514 3.01 41.18 -17.19
C LYS A 514 4.41 41.53 -17.69
N PRO A 515 5.38 40.61 -17.57
CA PRO A 515 6.80 40.91 -17.73
C PRO A 515 7.13 41.32 -19.18
N LEU A 516 6.43 40.75 -20.17
CA LEU A 516 6.62 41.06 -21.59
C LEU A 516 6.31 42.51 -21.97
N ARG A 517 5.49 43.23 -21.19
CA ARG A 517 5.19 44.66 -21.46
C ARG A 517 6.29 45.58 -20.96
N LEU A 518 7.14 45.08 -20.07
CA LEU A 518 8.18 45.83 -19.37
C LEU A 518 9.57 45.59 -19.98
N SER A 519 9.63 45.14 -21.23
CA SER A 519 10.87 44.80 -21.92
C SER A 519 10.93 45.42 -23.31
N PHE A 520 12.08 45.94 -23.70
CA PHE A 520 12.42 46.22 -25.10
C PHE A 520 12.90 44.97 -25.87
N ASP A 521 12.97 43.78 -25.24
CA ASP A 521 13.26 42.48 -25.88
C ASP A 521 12.25 41.39 -25.48
N PRO A 522 10.95 41.55 -25.80
CA PRO A 522 9.89 40.67 -25.33
C PRO A 522 9.97 39.24 -25.87
N GLN A 523 10.55 39.02 -27.06
CA GLN A 523 10.66 37.68 -27.64
C GLN A 523 11.63 36.80 -26.85
N ARG A 524 12.83 37.32 -26.52
CA ARG A 524 13.82 36.57 -25.74
C ARG A 524 13.45 36.46 -24.27
N LEU A 525 12.74 37.46 -23.74
CA LEU A 525 12.16 37.36 -22.40
C LEU A 525 11.14 36.22 -22.32
N ARG A 526 10.26 36.09 -23.33
CA ARG A 526 9.28 34.99 -23.39
C ARG A 526 9.96 33.62 -23.43
N SER A 527 10.98 33.43 -24.27
CA SER A 527 11.67 32.13 -24.36
C SER A 527 12.35 31.75 -23.05
N ARG A 528 12.92 32.71 -22.32
CA ARG A 528 13.55 32.47 -21.02
C ARG A 528 12.55 32.19 -19.90
N LEU A 529 11.42 32.92 -19.86
CA LEU A 529 10.34 32.63 -18.92
C LEU A 529 9.82 31.21 -19.11
N HIS A 530 9.56 30.82 -20.36
CA HIS A 530 9.12 29.46 -20.66
C HIS A 530 10.15 28.41 -20.24
N ARG A 531 11.45 28.62 -20.56
CA ARG A 531 12.51 27.69 -20.15
C ARG A 531 12.71 27.67 -18.63
N PHE A 532 12.49 28.79 -17.94
CA PHE A 532 12.56 28.89 -16.48
C PHE A 532 11.43 28.11 -15.82
N GLU A 533 10.18 28.30 -16.28
CA GLU A 533 9.02 27.55 -15.79
C GLU A 533 9.22 26.04 -15.99
N GLN A 534 9.62 25.65 -17.21
CA GLN A 534 9.91 24.26 -17.55
C GLN A 534 11.03 23.67 -16.68
N LEU A 535 12.17 24.36 -16.57
CA LEU A 535 13.29 23.87 -15.78
C LEU A 535 12.99 23.86 -14.28
N ARG A 536 12.14 24.77 -13.80
CA ARG A 536 11.74 24.80 -12.39
C ARG A 536 10.89 23.59 -12.03
N GLU A 537 10.08 23.11 -12.96
CA GLU A 537 9.33 21.85 -12.83
C GLU A 537 10.26 20.63 -12.98
N GLU A 538 11.19 20.65 -13.95
CA GLU A 538 12.08 19.53 -14.26
C GLU A 538 13.24 19.35 -13.25
N ASN A 539 13.79 20.44 -12.71
CA ASN A 539 14.92 20.39 -11.78
C ASN A 539 14.94 21.66 -10.89
N PRO A 540 14.13 21.69 -9.82
CA PRO A 540 13.96 22.89 -8.99
C PRO A 540 15.24 23.35 -8.27
N ASN A 541 16.25 22.48 -8.14
CA ASN A 541 17.54 22.81 -7.52
C ASN A 541 18.66 23.03 -8.55
N SER A 542 18.34 23.22 -9.84
CA SER A 542 19.33 23.49 -10.89
C SER A 542 19.90 24.91 -10.80
N THR A 543 21.23 25.03 -10.81
CA THR A 543 21.92 26.35 -10.85
C THR A 543 21.63 27.13 -12.14
N GLU A 544 21.17 26.45 -13.20
CA GLU A 544 20.73 27.10 -14.44
C GLU A 544 19.47 27.97 -14.22
N LEU A 545 18.65 27.68 -13.21
CA LEU A 545 17.52 28.55 -12.82
C LEU A 545 17.99 29.94 -12.41
N LEU A 546 19.13 30.05 -11.71
CA LEU A 546 19.74 31.33 -11.35
C LEU A 546 20.23 32.08 -12.59
N ARG A 547 20.76 31.36 -13.60
CA ARG A 547 21.15 31.96 -14.90
C ARG A 547 19.93 32.47 -15.67
N LEU A 548 18.85 31.69 -15.71
CA LEU A 548 17.61 32.08 -16.37
C LEU A 548 16.99 33.32 -15.71
N LEU A 549 16.94 33.36 -14.37
CA LEU A 549 16.49 34.51 -13.59
C LEU A 549 17.33 35.75 -13.87
N ALA A 550 18.67 35.62 -13.91
CA ALA A 550 19.55 36.72 -14.28
C ALA A 550 19.19 37.32 -15.65
N GLY A 551 18.91 36.46 -16.63
CA GLY A 551 18.54 36.89 -17.97
C GLY A 551 17.14 37.47 -18.11
N ILE A 552 16.21 37.04 -17.26
CA ILE A 552 14.86 37.61 -17.13
C ILE A 552 14.98 39.03 -16.58
N PHE A 553 15.64 39.21 -15.43
CA PHE A 553 15.80 40.50 -14.76
C PHE A 553 16.51 41.54 -15.62
N LEU A 554 17.60 41.18 -16.30
CA LEU A 554 18.32 42.11 -17.18
C LEU A 554 17.45 42.64 -18.34
N ARG A 555 16.40 41.90 -18.72
CA ARG A 555 15.49 42.26 -19.82
C ARG A 555 14.22 42.96 -19.35
N LEU A 556 14.01 43.16 -18.05
CA LEU A 556 12.89 43.94 -17.50
C LEU A 556 13.23 45.44 -17.42
N ASP A 557 13.82 45.97 -18.49
CA ASP A 557 14.43 47.30 -18.54
C ASP A 557 13.43 48.48 -18.47
N ARG A 558 12.14 48.20 -18.59
CA ARG A 558 11.07 49.19 -18.42
C ARG A 558 10.31 49.02 -17.10
N SER A 559 10.81 48.20 -16.18
CA SER A 559 10.22 48.04 -14.85
C SER A 559 10.61 49.20 -13.93
N ASP A 560 9.69 49.67 -13.09
CA ASP A 560 9.94 50.78 -12.15
C ASP A 560 11.00 50.43 -11.09
N ASN A 561 11.21 49.13 -10.85
CA ASN A 561 12.22 48.58 -9.94
C ASN A 561 13.46 48.01 -10.65
N TYR A 562 13.73 48.42 -11.90
CA TYR A 562 14.81 47.83 -12.71
C TYR A 562 16.18 47.89 -12.02
N ASP A 563 16.53 48.98 -11.34
CA ASP A 563 17.81 49.10 -10.63
C ASP A 563 17.94 48.08 -9.47
N GLU A 564 16.83 47.76 -8.80
CA GLU A 564 16.80 46.74 -7.75
C GLU A 564 17.00 45.33 -8.34
N LEU A 565 16.32 45.04 -9.45
CA LEU A 565 16.47 43.77 -10.18
C LEU A 565 17.91 43.58 -10.65
N VAL A 566 18.54 44.63 -11.20
CA VAL A 566 19.96 44.63 -11.57
C VAL A 566 20.86 44.41 -10.35
N GLY A 567 20.52 44.97 -9.19
CA GLY A 567 21.19 44.70 -7.92
C GLY A 567 21.15 43.22 -7.53
N LYS A 568 20.01 42.54 -7.73
CA LYS A 568 19.89 41.08 -7.52
C LYS A 568 20.75 40.30 -8.50
N VAL A 569 20.77 40.69 -9.78
CA VAL A 569 21.64 40.06 -10.80
C VAL A 569 23.11 40.18 -10.44
N ARG A 570 23.55 41.34 -9.91
CA ARG A 570 24.93 41.51 -9.43
C ARG A 570 25.25 40.52 -8.30
N GLY A 571 24.30 40.27 -7.39
CA GLY A 571 24.45 39.30 -6.30
C GLY A 571 24.54 37.84 -6.76
N LEU A 572 24.12 37.51 -7.98
CA LEU A 572 24.22 36.16 -8.56
C LEU A 572 25.62 35.83 -9.13
N ALA A 573 26.52 36.82 -9.21
CA ALA A 573 27.92 36.64 -9.60
C ALA A 573 28.14 35.71 -10.81
N GLU A 574 28.70 34.52 -10.58
CA GLU A 574 29.10 33.57 -11.63
C GLU A 574 27.97 33.06 -12.51
N TYR A 575 26.75 33.02 -11.98
CA TYR A 575 25.56 32.63 -12.73
C TYR A 575 25.09 33.71 -13.72
N ALA A 576 25.38 34.99 -13.44
CA ALA A 576 24.96 36.10 -14.29
C ALA A 576 25.91 36.35 -15.47
N TRP A 577 27.18 35.95 -15.36
CA TRP A 577 28.21 36.29 -16.35
C TRP A 577 28.01 35.70 -17.75
N PRO A 578 27.67 34.40 -17.92
CA PRO A 578 27.42 33.83 -19.24
C PRO A 578 26.28 34.57 -19.96
N VAL A 579 25.24 34.95 -19.20
CA VAL A 579 24.08 35.68 -19.70
C VAL A 579 24.43 37.10 -20.13
N CYS A 580 25.29 37.79 -19.37
CA CYS A 580 25.75 39.12 -19.75
C CYS A 580 26.59 39.06 -21.04
N ALA A 581 27.46 38.04 -21.19
CA ALA A 581 28.26 37.85 -22.40
C ALA A 581 27.38 37.62 -23.63
N GLU A 582 26.37 36.76 -23.48
CA GLU A 582 25.37 36.50 -24.51
C GLU A 582 24.64 37.78 -24.94
N ILE A 583 24.21 38.63 -24.00
CA ILE A 583 23.54 39.91 -24.31
C ILE A 583 24.45 40.83 -25.12
N VAL A 584 25.73 40.95 -24.75
CA VAL A 584 26.70 41.82 -25.43
C VAL A 584 26.95 41.36 -26.87
N GLU A 585 26.92 40.06 -27.11
CA GLU A 585 27.11 39.47 -28.45
C GLU A 585 25.86 39.64 -29.32
N GLN A 586 24.68 39.62 -28.72
CA GLN A 586 23.39 39.65 -29.42
C GLN A 586 22.85 41.06 -29.69
N VAL A 587 23.12 42.02 -28.81
CA VAL A 587 22.60 43.39 -28.92
C VAL A 587 23.66 44.29 -29.56
N GLY A 588 23.43 44.67 -30.81
CA GLY A 588 24.36 45.53 -31.56
C GLY A 588 24.44 46.94 -30.97
N GLU A 589 25.62 47.57 -31.05
CA GLU A 589 25.89 48.89 -30.45
C GLU A 589 25.00 50.03 -30.95
N LYS A 590 24.37 49.85 -32.11
CA LYS A 590 23.48 50.84 -32.74
C LYS A 590 22.00 50.66 -32.35
N ASP A 591 21.67 49.61 -31.59
CA ASP A 591 20.30 49.35 -31.13
C ASP A 591 19.95 50.25 -29.94
N ARG A 592 19.31 51.38 -30.24
CA ARG A 592 18.89 52.36 -29.23
C ARG A 592 17.76 51.87 -28.33
N ALA A 593 16.98 50.89 -28.76
CA ALA A 593 15.85 50.39 -27.98
C ALA A 593 16.32 49.51 -26.80
N ARG A 594 17.41 48.76 -26.99
CA ARG A 594 17.98 47.85 -25.97
C ARG A 594 19.27 48.38 -25.32
N ALA A 595 19.47 49.71 -25.39
CA ALA A 595 20.69 50.36 -24.94
C ALA A 595 20.93 50.18 -23.43
N ASP A 596 19.88 50.19 -22.61
CA ASP A 596 19.98 49.99 -21.16
C ASP A 596 20.35 48.55 -20.78
N ILE A 597 19.72 47.56 -21.43
CA ILE A 597 20.07 46.14 -21.29
C ILE A 597 21.56 45.93 -21.61
N LEU A 598 22.04 46.49 -22.73
CA LEU A 598 23.42 46.38 -23.17
C LEU A 598 24.39 47.11 -22.22
N ARG A 599 24.03 48.30 -21.74
CA ARG A 599 24.81 49.09 -20.79
C ARG A 599 25.04 48.33 -19.48
N VAL A 600 23.98 47.75 -18.92
CA VAL A 600 24.04 46.98 -17.67
C VAL A 600 24.88 45.71 -17.84
N ALA A 601 24.63 44.92 -18.90
CA ALA A 601 25.40 43.71 -19.17
C ALA A 601 26.91 43.98 -19.34
N ARG A 602 27.29 45.09 -20.01
CA ARG A 602 28.68 45.54 -20.11
C ARG A 602 29.28 45.95 -18.76
N GLY A 603 28.49 46.61 -17.92
CA GLY A 603 28.89 46.96 -16.55
C GLY A 603 29.25 45.71 -15.74
N LEU A 604 28.35 44.72 -15.72
CA LEU A 604 28.53 43.47 -14.98
C LEU A 604 29.69 42.61 -15.52
N LEU A 605 29.95 42.61 -16.83
CA LEU A 605 31.13 41.91 -17.40
C LEU A 605 32.45 42.62 -17.12
N ARG A 606 32.46 43.94 -16.91
CA ARG A 606 33.68 44.64 -16.45
C ARG A 606 33.99 44.29 -15.01
N GLU A 607 32.96 44.07 -14.19
CA GLU A 607 33.10 43.56 -12.81
C GLU A 607 33.67 42.12 -12.80
N LYS A 608 33.34 41.27 -13.79
CA LYS A 608 33.93 39.92 -14.00
C LYS A 608 35.45 39.92 -14.21
N GLY A 609 36.04 41.00 -14.72
CA GLY A 609 37.50 41.11 -14.95
C GLY A 609 38.36 40.95 -13.70
N GLN A 610 37.73 40.87 -12.52
CA GLN A 610 38.39 40.69 -11.22
C GLN A 610 38.12 39.33 -10.55
N SER A 611 37.30 38.45 -11.13
CA SER A 611 36.91 37.16 -10.54
C SER A 611 36.78 36.08 -11.61
N GLY A 612 37.73 35.14 -11.65
CA GLY A 612 37.90 34.18 -12.72
C GLY A 612 37.32 32.77 -12.46
N GLY A 613 37.04 32.06 -13.56
CA GLY A 613 36.66 30.63 -13.65
C GLY A 613 35.17 30.37 -13.86
N ARG A 614 34.67 29.26 -14.43
CA ARG A 614 35.02 28.41 -15.60
C ARG A 614 33.75 27.55 -15.83
N ASP A 615 33.18 27.50 -17.04
CA ASP A 615 31.95 26.74 -17.32
C ASP A 615 32.19 25.22 -17.44
N ALA A 616 31.27 24.43 -16.87
CA ALA A 616 31.09 23.01 -17.14
C ALA A 616 29.66 22.80 -17.68
N GLY A 617 29.56 22.27 -18.91
CA GLY A 617 28.29 21.90 -19.53
C GLY A 617 27.91 20.47 -19.17
N GLU A 618 26.69 20.29 -18.66
CA GLU A 618 26.07 18.98 -18.47
C GLU A 618 25.68 18.38 -19.82
N LYS A 619 26.05 17.11 -20.05
CA LYS A 619 25.54 16.29 -21.15
C LYS A 619 24.50 15.33 -20.59
N GLU A 620 23.30 15.44 -21.13
CA GLU A 620 22.19 14.50 -21.00
C GLU A 620 22.60 13.12 -21.56
N TRP A 621 22.45 12.05 -20.76
CA TRP A 621 22.72 10.67 -21.17
C TRP A 621 21.41 9.94 -21.44
N GLN A 622 21.15 9.58 -22.70
CA GLN A 622 20.20 8.52 -23.06
C GLN A 622 20.98 7.27 -23.45
N TRP A 623 20.67 6.13 -22.83
CA TRP A 623 21.27 4.84 -23.20
C TRP A 623 20.66 4.35 -24.54
N PRO A 624 21.47 4.00 -25.55
CA PRO A 624 20.98 3.37 -26.78
C PRO A 624 20.58 1.91 -26.52
N SER A 625 19.62 1.36 -27.28
CA SER A 625 19.20 -0.05 -27.13
C SER A 625 20.35 -1.03 -27.43
N LEU A 626 20.24 -2.27 -26.96
CA LEU A 626 21.21 -3.34 -27.20
C LEU A 626 21.39 -3.60 -28.72
N VAL A 627 20.29 -3.50 -29.47
CA VAL A 627 20.33 -3.60 -30.94
C VAL A 627 21.12 -2.44 -31.54
N GLN A 628 20.81 -1.20 -31.17
CA GLN A 628 21.55 -0.02 -31.65
C GLN A 628 23.04 -0.10 -31.29
N SER A 629 23.34 -0.64 -30.11
CA SER A 629 24.69 -0.87 -29.60
C SER A 629 25.46 -1.86 -30.48
N LEU A 630 24.85 -2.98 -30.88
CA LEU A 630 25.48 -3.92 -31.82
C LEU A 630 25.73 -3.29 -33.19
N TYR A 631 24.80 -2.47 -33.68
CA TYR A 631 24.92 -1.84 -35.01
C TYR A 631 26.07 -0.85 -35.03
N LYS A 632 26.20 -0.10 -33.93
CA LYS A 632 27.30 0.80 -33.70
C LYS A 632 28.64 0.07 -33.66
N VAL A 633 28.72 -1.06 -32.95
CA VAL A 633 29.88 -1.97 -32.95
C VAL A 633 30.21 -2.43 -34.36
N LEU A 634 29.21 -2.83 -35.15
CA LEU A 634 29.40 -3.41 -36.49
C LEU A 634 29.59 -2.39 -37.62
N GLY A 635 29.53 -1.10 -37.35
CA GLY A 635 29.73 -0.09 -38.40
C GLY A 635 28.48 0.32 -39.18
N VAL A 636 27.27 -0.01 -38.69
CA VAL A 636 26.02 0.12 -39.43
C VAL A 636 25.26 1.38 -38.98
N GLU A 637 24.87 2.23 -39.92
CA GLU A 637 24.27 3.55 -39.63
C GLU A 637 22.78 3.50 -39.22
N GLY A 638 22.08 2.36 -39.37
CA GLY A 638 20.68 2.22 -38.93
C GLY A 638 20.14 0.79 -38.96
N ALA A 639 19.13 0.51 -38.13
CA ALA A 639 18.46 -0.79 -38.02
C ALA A 639 17.52 -1.06 -39.21
N GLY A 640 17.57 -2.27 -39.77
CA GLY A 640 16.67 -2.72 -40.83
C GLY A 640 15.35 -3.26 -40.27
N HIS A 641 14.32 -3.35 -41.11
CA HIS A 641 12.98 -3.84 -40.70
C HIS A 641 12.90 -5.35 -40.39
N ARG A 642 13.99 -6.13 -40.54
CA ARG A 642 14.00 -7.61 -40.41
C ARG A 642 14.79 -8.15 -39.21
N ASP A 643 15.31 -7.28 -38.36
CA ASP A 643 16.33 -7.64 -37.40
C ASP A 643 15.72 -7.98 -36.04
N GLN A 644 15.10 -9.17 -35.94
CA GLN A 644 14.44 -9.61 -34.70
C GLN A 644 15.40 -10.30 -33.72
N ALA A 645 16.53 -10.86 -34.18
CA ALA A 645 17.59 -11.41 -33.32
C ALA A 645 18.99 -10.95 -33.77
N LEU A 646 19.78 -10.49 -32.81
CA LEU A 646 21.20 -10.15 -32.93
C LEU A 646 22.00 -11.35 -33.45
N TYR A 647 21.76 -12.54 -32.88
CA TYR A 647 22.44 -13.76 -33.30
C TYR A 647 22.21 -14.11 -34.78
N TRP A 648 20.97 -13.93 -35.24
CA TRP A 648 20.59 -14.23 -36.62
C TRP A 648 21.10 -13.17 -37.60
N TYR A 649 21.10 -11.90 -37.21
CA TYR A 649 21.64 -10.80 -38.01
C TYR A 649 23.11 -11.03 -38.37
N VAL A 650 23.95 -11.29 -37.37
CA VAL A 650 25.39 -11.55 -37.57
C VAL A 650 25.61 -12.74 -38.52
N ARG A 651 24.80 -13.79 -38.39
CA ARG A 651 24.87 -15.00 -39.23
C ARG A 651 24.41 -14.77 -40.67
N GLN A 652 23.33 -14.01 -40.88
CA GLN A 652 22.80 -13.68 -42.21
C GLN A 652 23.74 -12.74 -42.98
N GLU A 653 24.31 -11.75 -42.29
CA GLU A 653 25.27 -10.78 -42.86
C GLU A 653 26.69 -11.36 -43.04
N ARG A 654 26.88 -12.67 -42.78
CA ARG A 654 28.16 -13.39 -42.88
C ARG A 654 29.29 -12.74 -42.07
N LYS A 655 28.96 -12.05 -40.98
CA LYS A 655 29.92 -11.48 -40.04
C LYS A 655 30.46 -12.59 -39.12
N ASN A 656 31.74 -12.55 -38.80
CA ASN A 656 32.39 -13.55 -37.94
C ASN A 656 32.79 -12.96 -36.58
N LYS A 657 33.21 -13.82 -35.64
CA LYS A 657 33.66 -13.41 -34.30
C LYS A 657 34.71 -12.28 -34.34
N GLY A 658 35.64 -12.34 -35.30
CA GLY A 658 36.69 -11.33 -35.48
C GLY A 658 36.15 -9.97 -35.93
N ASP A 659 35.03 -9.91 -36.63
CA ASP A 659 34.38 -8.63 -36.98
C ASP A 659 33.77 -7.96 -35.75
N VAL A 660 33.14 -8.75 -34.88
CA VAL A 660 32.55 -8.26 -33.62
C VAL A 660 33.65 -7.76 -32.68
N LEU A 661 34.73 -8.53 -32.50
CA LEU A 661 35.85 -8.15 -31.65
C LEU A 661 36.49 -6.83 -32.11
N ARG A 662 36.81 -6.71 -33.41
CA ARG A 662 37.35 -5.46 -33.98
C ARG A 662 36.40 -4.28 -33.79
N GLY A 663 35.09 -4.51 -33.89
CA GLY A 663 34.08 -3.48 -33.67
C GLY A 663 34.05 -2.98 -32.22
N ILE A 664 34.11 -3.91 -31.25
CA ILE A 664 34.16 -3.58 -29.82
C ILE A 664 35.44 -2.81 -29.50
N GLU A 665 36.59 -3.22 -30.03
CA GLU A 665 37.87 -2.52 -29.84
C GLU A 665 37.86 -1.12 -30.46
N ALA A 666 37.33 -0.99 -31.69
CA ALA A 666 37.36 0.28 -32.42
C ALA A 666 36.33 1.30 -31.90
N ARG A 667 35.20 0.85 -31.36
CA ARG A 667 34.04 1.71 -31.04
C ARG A 667 33.49 1.51 -29.62
N GLY A 668 34.21 0.79 -28.78
CA GLY A 668 33.77 0.45 -27.43
C GLY A 668 33.48 1.66 -26.55
N GLY A 669 34.20 2.77 -26.73
CA GLY A 669 33.96 4.03 -26.00
C GLY A 669 32.61 4.69 -26.33
N GLU A 670 31.94 4.26 -27.40
CA GLU A 670 30.67 4.84 -27.87
C GLU A 670 29.44 4.00 -27.52
N VAL A 671 29.64 2.85 -26.85
CA VAL A 671 28.65 1.84 -26.52
C VAL A 671 28.72 1.56 -25.02
N PRO A 672 27.59 1.42 -24.30
CA PRO A 672 27.62 1.14 -22.87
C PRO A 672 28.35 -0.16 -22.53
N GLU A 673 29.08 -0.17 -21.41
CA GLU A 673 29.91 -1.31 -21.00
C GLU A 673 29.11 -2.60 -20.84
N ALA A 674 27.91 -2.53 -20.25
CA ALA A 674 27.01 -3.67 -20.11
C ALA A 674 26.65 -4.30 -21.47
N HIS A 675 26.41 -3.46 -22.49
CA HIS A 675 26.06 -3.92 -23.83
C HIS A 675 27.26 -4.59 -24.51
N ARG A 676 28.47 -4.04 -24.32
CA ARG A 676 29.70 -4.68 -24.81
C ARG A 676 29.92 -6.04 -24.16
N ALA A 677 29.69 -6.16 -22.85
CA ALA A 677 29.83 -7.42 -22.13
C ALA A 677 28.83 -8.47 -22.63
N ILE A 678 27.56 -8.10 -22.82
CA ILE A 678 26.52 -9.00 -23.39
C ILE A 678 26.90 -9.44 -24.81
N ILE A 679 27.29 -8.49 -25.68
CA ILE A 679 27.67 -8.80 -27.06
C ILE A 679 28.91 -9.72 -27.09
N ALA A 680 29.93 -9.41 -26.28
CA ALA A 680 31.13 -10.26 -26.18
C ALA A 680 30.77 -11.66 -25.68
N LEU A 681 29.90 -11.79 -24.68
CA LEU A 681 29.50 -13.08 -24.14
C LEU A 681 28.68 -13.90 -25.16
N LEU A 682 27.76 -13.27 -25.88
CA LEU A 682 26.93 -13.93 -26.90
C LEU A 682 27.73 -14.41 -28.12
N PHE A 683 28.77 -13.68 -28.54
CA PHE A 683 29.46 -13.94 -29.81
C PHE A 683 30.90 -14.45 -29.67
N LEU A 684 31.62 -14.07 -28.62
CA LEU A 684 33.03 -14.42 -28.41
C LEU A 684 33.17 -15.57 -27.39
N GLY A 685 32.36 -15.55 -26.31
CA GLY A 685 32.37 -16.54 -25.22
C GLY A 685 33.17 -16.05 -23.99
N GLN A 686 33.09 -16.79 -22.86
CA GLN A 686 33.67 -16.36 -21.57
C GLN A 686 35.20 -16.19 -21.55
N ALA A 687 35.95 -16.88 -22.43
CA ALA A 687 37.42 -16.82 -22.43
C ALA A 687 38.00 -15.54 -23.07
N GLU A 688 37.19 -14.79 -23.82
CA GLU A 688 37.63 -13.66 -24.65
C GLU A 688 36.94 -12.34 -24.26
N THR A 689 36.31 -12.27 -23.08
CA THR A 689 35.68 -11.04 -22.58
C THR A 689 36.78 -10.06 -22.14
N PRO A 690 36.91 -8.86 -22.75
CA PRO A 690 37.88 -7.88 -22.31
C PRO A 690 37.52 -7.41 -20.90
N SER A 691 38.46 -7.50 -19.96
CA SER A 691 38.35 -6.98 -18.59
C SER A 691 38.17 -5.47 -18.55
#